data_AF-A0A854CLH5-F1
#
_entry.id   AF-A0A854CLH5-F1
#
_cell.length_a   1.000
_cell.length_b   1.000
_cell.length_c   1.000
_cell.angle_alpha   90.00
_cell.angle_beta   90.00
_cell.angle_gamma   90.00
#
_symmetry.space_group_name_H-M   'P 1'
#
loop_
_entity.id
_entity.type
_entity.pdbx_description
1 polymer ?
#
loop_
_entity_poly.entity_id
_entity_poly.type
_entity_poly.pdbx_seq_one_letter_code
_entity_poly.pdbx_strand_id
1 'polypeptide(L)'
;MNAWIDATLEWIEHHPVLAGVVIVAIAFCDAVIVLGAIVPALPLLFAIGVLIGLGQINGPYAVACAALGAFVGDTLSFWVGHRWGHQLHTYWPFRRYPQLLERGELLFRRNAFKSILIARYVGAVRPFVPAIAGMSRMPFKRYLVASGLACVSWALLFLMPGWVLGTAYDAVAAVAGRLFVVVALLAAVIGLAWAVVLYSYRWSAGHLDALLARLLEWSHRHPVLGNWSVGVFNPRRRESVPLAMMALMLLLLGWGWFVLLMVVLAHGEPLRVDLAIHDLMLALRTPLADYPMVALASLGDWQVLLPAIAAAMGYLAWRRRWMAVAHWVIALAFGLALTQLLGATVQVVRPPAASSGFGFPSVAVTMATIGFGFFALLIARELPGRRRVWPYLVSGAIVSLIGFARLYLRAHWLSDVVGGMLFGIFWLLVLGIAYRRRATRAFWVKPVSWIFYGVFVGCAIFFAPRNLDTKLAKFEPPPSLLMELPANEWWEGQWRLLPARRNEFDDDQRWPLDVQLAGPLALLQQQLEARGWRVQPQAGWEQALHLLDVSGRPDDVPILPATLDTQVEALLMVRHVAPGHVHVLRLWPAAARLQPDAQPLWVGSTQTLRYSRHFSLIGLWYPLRGVDPALRALRDALGPLPHRMEQRRRSQVPVILIDTTSGSAVRGERKDHAAPQTETAASGAAASGQPHQSR
;
A
#
# COMPACT_ATOMS: atom_id res chain seq x y z
N MET A 1 5.05 22.22 2.10
CA MET A 1 4.57 21.35 3.20
C MET A 1 5.62 21.23 4.30
N ASN A 2 6.90 21.09 3.96
CA ASN A 2 8.01 21.03 4.93
C ASN A 2 8.08 22.25 5.87
N ALA A 3 8.01 23.49 5.35
CA ALA A 3 8.11 24.70 6.19
C ALA A 3 7.10 24.79 7.36
N TRP A 4 5.88 24.24 7.21
CA TRP A 4 4.90 24.23 8.31
C TRP A 4 5.21 23.11 9.33
N ILE A 5 5.66 21.95 8.84
CA ILE A 5 6.09 20.84 9.70
C ILE A 5 7.33 21.26 10.49
N ASP A 6 8.33 21.81 9.81
CA ASP A 6 9.58 22.28 10.40
C ASP A 6 9.31 23.38 11.45
N ALA A 7 8.47 24.37 11.13
CA ALA A 7 8.07 25.41 12.09
C ALA A 7 7.29 24.85 13.30
N THR A 8 6.48 23.79 13.09
CA THR A 8 5.75 23.15 14.19
C THR A 8 6.69 22.34 15.08
N LEU A 9 7.66 21.63 14.49
CA LEU A 9 8.68 20.88 15.21
C LEU A 9 9.60 21.81 16.01
N GLU A 10 10.09 22.88 15.37
CA GLU A 10 10.91 23.91 15.99
C GLU A 10 10.15 24.61 17.15
N TRP A 11 8.85 24.87 16.98
CA TRP A 11 8.03 25.43 18.06
C TRP A 11 7.88 24.46 19.25
N ILE A 12 7.70 23.16 18.99
CA ILE A 12 7.60 22.12 20.03
C ILE A 12 8.92 22.00 20.78
N GLU A 13 10.04 22.04 20.07
CA GLU A 13 11.39 21.97 20.64
C GLU A 13 11.68 23.19 21.55
N HIS A 14 11.24 24.38 21.15
CA HIS A 14 11.36 25.60 21.96
C HIS A 14 10.34 25.69 23.12
N HIS A 15 9.22 24.97 23.07
CA HIS A 15 8.15 25.06 24.08
C HIS A 15 7.71 23.68 24.64
N PRO A 16 8.59 22.90 25.27
CA PRO A 16 8.29 21.54 25.75
C PRO A 16 7.20 21.52 26.84
N VAL A 17 7.09 22.59 27.64
CA VAL A 17 6.04 22.73 28.67
C VAL A 17 4.66 22.89 28.01
N LEU A 18 4.53 23.73 26.97
CA LEU A 18 3.27 23.92 26.25
C LEU A 18 2.85 22.65 25.52
N ALA A 19 3.80 21.90 24.95
CA ALA A 19 3.52 20.58 24.39
C ALA A 19 2.94 19.62 25.45
N GLY A 20 3.49 19.61 26.66
CA GLY A 20 2.94 18.86 27.80
C GLY A 20 1.50 19.27 28.15
N VAL A 21 1.20 20.57 28.17
CA VAL A 21 -0.15 21.10 28.43
C VAL A 21 -1.16 20.62 27.37
N VAL A 22 -0.76 20.60 26.10
CA VAL A 22 -1.61 20.09 25.01
C VAL A 22 -1.87 18.58 25.18
N ILE A 23 -0.85 17.80 25.54
CA ILE A 23 -0.99 16.35 25.82
C ILE A 23 -1.97 16.13 26.97
N VAL A 24 -1.84 16.89 28.06
CA VAL A 24 -2.77 16.86 29.21
C VAL A 24 -4.20 17.18 28.75
N ALA A 25 -4.39 18.23 27.97
CA ALA A 25 -5.70 18.65 27.48
C ALA A 25 -6.36 17.58 26.59
N ILE A 26 -5.60 16.97 25.68
CA ILE A 26 -6.11 15.89 24.81
C ILE A 26 -6.55 14.70 25.66
N ALA A 27 -5.70 14.22 26.58
CA ALA A 27 -6.03 13.09 27.44
C ALA A 27 -7.16 13.39 28.43
N PHE A 28 -7.26 14.64 28.91
CA PHE A 28 -8.36 15.10 29.76
C PHE A 28 -9.69 15.08 29.00
N CYS A 29 -9.75 15.69 27.81
CA CYS A 29 -10.95 15.68 26.98
C CYS A 29 -11.42 14.27 26.65
N ASP A 30 -10.48 13.35 26.45
CA ASP A 30 -10.73 11.94 26.15
C ASP A 30 -11.33 11.15 27.34
N ALA A 31 -11.00 11.55 28.57
CA ALA A 31 -11.43 10.90 29.81
C ALA A 31 -12.74 11.48 30.39
N VAL A 32 -13.09 12.72 30.05
CA VAL A 32 -14.32 13.36 30.52
C VAL A 32 -15.56 12.76 29.83
N ILE A 33 -16.59 12.47 30.64
CA ILE A 33 -17.91 11.99 30.17
C ILE A 33 -18.45 12.91 29.06
N VAL A 34 -19.00 12.33 27.99
CA VAL A 34 -19.49 13.00 26.76
C VAL A 34 -18.39 13.59 25.87
N LEU A 35 -17.41 14.30 26.43
CA LEU A 35 -16.35 14.95 25.64
C LEU A 35 -15.43 13.93 24.94
N GLY A 36 -15.15 12.81 25.62
CA GLY A 36 -14.36 11.71 25.05
C GLY A 36 -15.05 10.95 23.92
N ALA A 37 -16.34 11.19 23.67
CA ALA A 37 -17.02 10.66 22.48
C ALA A 37 -16.84 11.54 21.23
N ILE A 38 -16.43 12.80 21.42
CA ILE A 38 -16.28 13.79 20.35
C ILE A 38 -14.81 13.86 19.90
N VAL A 39 -13.87 13.83 20.84
CA VAL A 39 -12.44 13.99 20.56
C VAL A 39 -11.79 12.66 20.18
N PRO A 40 -11.22 12.51 18.96
CA PRO A 40 -10.51 11.31 18.57
C PRO A 40 -9.09 11.32 19.17
N ALA A 41 -8.94 10.92 20.42
CA ALA A 41 -7.62 10.94 21.08
C ALA A 41 -6.63 9.89 20.55
N LEU A 42 -7.13 8.78 19.99
CA LEU A 42 -6.33 7.68 19.46
C LEU A 42 -5.31 8.15 18.39
N PRO A 43 -5.72 8.81 17.29
CA PRO A 43 -4.78 9.38 16.33
C PRO A 43 -3.80 10.40 16.93
N LEU A 44 -4.29 11.24 17.85
CA LEU A 44 -3.48 12.30 18.46
C LEU A 44 -2.37 11.75 19.34
N LEU A 45 -2.67 10.76 20.19
CA LEU A 45 -1.68 10.09 21.03
C LEU A 45 -0.68 9.30 20.19
N PHE A 46 -1.14 8.66 19.11
CA PHE A 46 -0.23 8.00 18.19
C PHE A 46 0.77 9.01 17.58
N ALA A 47 0.30 10.18 17.14
CA ALA A 47 1.16 11.24 16.61
C ALA A 47 2.15 11.79 17.67
N ILE A 48 1.68 11.99 18.91
CA ILE A 48 2.56 12.36 20.04
C ILE A 48 3.61 11.27 20.27
N GLY A 49 3.22 10.00 20.19
CA GLY A 49 4.15 8.87 20.21
C GLY A 49 5.25 9.00 19.16
N VAL A 50 4.90 9.29 17.91
CA VAL A 50 5.89 9.50 16.83
C VAL A 50 6.86 10.62 17.18
N LEU A 51 6.39 11.75 17.70
CA LEU A 51 7.25 12.86 18.14
C LEU A 51 8.22 12.47 19.26
N ILE A 52 7.80 11.62 20.21
CA ILE A 52 8.69 11.06 21.22
C ILE A 52 9.79 10.22 20.55
N GLY A 53 9.42 9.41 19.56
CA GLY A 53 10.39 8.57 18.84
C GLY A 53 11.37 9.33 17.98
N LEU A 54 10.96 10.48 17.44
CA LEU A 54 11.83 11.42 16.72
C LEU A 54 12.77 12.20 17.66
N GLY A 55 12.71 11.98 18.97
CA GLY A 55 13.54 12.69 19.96
C GLY A 55 13.05 14.11 20.30
N GLN A 56 11.91 14.53 19.76
CA GLN A 56 11.37 15.89 19.90
C GLN A 56 10.69 16.11 21.26
N ILE A 57 10.20 15.05 21.90
CA ILE A 57 9.53 15.10 23.21
C ILE A 57 10.10 14.01 24.12
N ASN A 58 10.40 14.35 25.37
CA ASN A 58 10.83 13.38 26.36
C ASN A 58 9.71 12.34 26.66
N GLY A 59 9.98 11.07 26.43
CA GLY A 59 9.00 9.98 26.56
C GLY A 59 8.37 9.84 27.96
N PRO A 60 9.17 9.69 29.03
CA PRO A 60 8.65 9.66 30.40
C PRO A 60 7.78 10.88 30.75
N TYR A 61 8.17 12.07 30.30
CA TYR A 61 7.40 13.29 30.51
C TYR A 61 6.04 13.27 29.78
N ALA A 62 6.01 12.85 28.52
CA ALA A 62 4.76 12.73 27.75
C ALA A 62 3.81 11.67 28.34
N VAL A 63 4.34 10.53 28.78
CA VAL A 63 3.57 9.49 29.47
C VAL A 63 2.99 10.03 30.78
N ALA A 64 3.77 10.77 31.57
CA ALA A 64 3.30 11.40 32.79
C ALA A 64 2.19 12.43 32.51
N CYS A 65 2.37 13.30 31.51
CA CYS A 65 1.37 14.29 31.10
C CYS A 65 0.06 13.63 30.64
N ALA A 66 0.14 12.62 29.77
CA ALA A 66 -1.03 11.90 29.27
C ALA A 66 -1.75 11.15 30.40
N ALA A 67 -1.01 10.49 31.29
CA ALA A 67 -1.56 9.81 32.45
C ALA A 67 -2.24 10.79 33.43
N LEU A 68 -1.64 11.95 33.67
CA LEU A 68 -2.21 13.00 34.53
C LEU A 68 -3.50 13.57 33.94
N GLY A 69 -3.52 13.96 32.66
CA GLY A 69 -4.72 14.49 32.02
C GLY A 69 -5.87 13.49 32.05
N ALA A 70 -5.59 12.24 31.70
CA ALA A 70 -6.51 11.13 31.79
C ALA A 70 -7.06 10.94 33.22
N PHE A 71 -6.18 10.93 34.22
CA PHE A 71 -6.54 10.69 35.61
C PHE A 71 -7.40 11.82 36.20
N VAL A 72 -7.10 13.07 35.86
CA VAL A 72 -7.90 14.24 36.26
C VAL A 72 -9.30 14.17 35.63
N GLY A 73 -9.40 13.80 34.34
CA GLY A 73 -10.67 13.64 33.65
C GLY A 73 -11.52 12.47 34.20
N ASP A 74 -10.88 11.34 34.50
CA ASP A 74 -11.49 10.19 35.16
C ASP A 74 -12.03 10.59 36.55
N THR A 75 -11.22 11.30 37.34
CA THR A 75 -11.60 11.74 38.69
C THR A 75 -12.77 12.74 38.66
N LEU A 76 -12.76 13.68 37.72
CA LEU A 76 -13.87 14.60 37.51
C LEU A 76 -15.15 13.85 37.15
N SER A 77 -15.05 12.88 36.25
CA SER A 77 -16.16 12.03 35.82
C SER A 77 -16.71 11.15 36.96
N PHE A 78 -15.84 10.61 37.80
CA PHE A 78 -16.22 9.90 39.03
C PHE A 78 -16.96 10.82 40.00
N TRP A 79 -16.46 12.03 40.22
CA TRP A 79 -17.07 12.99 41.13
C TRP A 79 -18.45 13.43 40.66
N VAL A 80 -18.62 13.66 39.36
CA VAL A 80 -19.92 13.94 38.73
C VAL A 80 -20.89 12.78 38.97
N GLY A 81 -20.46 11.53 38.74
CA GLY A 81 -21.27 10.35 39.01
C GLY A 81 -21.63 10.18 40.50
N HIS A 82 -20.71 10.53 41.41
CA HIS A 82 -20.94 10.44 42.85
C HIS A 82 -21.91 11.50 43.37
N ARG A 83 -21.84 12.74 42.84
CA ARG A 83 -22.68 13.87 43.27
C ARG A 83 -24.07 13.85 42.66
N TRP A 84 -24.17 13.58 41.36
CA TRP A 84 -25.43 13.64 40.60
C TRP A 84 -25.96 12.27 40.18
N GLY A 85 -25.46 11.18 40.76
CA GLY A 85 -25.77 9.83 40.29
C GLY A 85 -27.26 9.49 40.20
N HIS A 86 -28.08 9.97 41.13
CA HIS A 86 -29.53 9.76 41.10
C HIS A 86 -30.22 10.50 39.93
N GLN A 87 -29.65 11.61 39.45
CA GLN A 87 -30.19 12.42 38.34
C GLN A 87 -29.55 12.07 36.99
N LEU A 88 -28.39 11.41 36.97
CA LEU A 88 -27.70 11.03 35.72
C LEU A 88 -28.55 10.11 34.83
N HIS A 89 -29.44 9.29 35.42
CA HIS A 89 -30.39 8.45 34.68
C HIS A 89 -31.33 9.24 33.76
N THR A 90 -31.64 10.50 34.10
CA THR A 90 -32.55 11.37 33.34
C THR A 90 -31.85 12.18 32.25
N TYR A 91 -30.51 12.25 32.25
CA TYR A 91 -29.75 13.01 31.27
C TYR A 91 -29.20 12.13 30.13
N TRP A 92 -29.03 12.72 28.96
CA TRP A 92 -28.35 12.09 27.83
C TRP A 92 -26.85 11.98 28.14
N PRO A 93 -26.15 10.84 27.89
CA PRO A 93 -26.55 9.68 27.10
C PRO A 93 -27.17 8.50 27.89
N PHE A 94 -27.17 8.52 29.23
CA PHE A 94 -27.69 7.41 30.05
C PHE A 94 -29.20 7.19 29.89
N ARG A 95 -29.99 8.25 29.65
CA ARG A 95 -31.41 8.15 29.29
C ARG A 95 -31.66 7.37 27.99
N ARG A 96 -30.75 7.48 27.02
CA ARG A 96 -30.90 6.86 25.68
C ARG A 96 -30.31 5.45 25.62
N TYR A 97 -29.37 5.14 26.50
CA TYR A 97 -28.66 3.86 26.56
C TYR A 97 -28.62 3.30 28.00
N PRO A 98 -29.76 2.89 28.58
CA PRO A 98 -29.81 2.37 29.95
C PRO A 98 -28.96 1.11 30.14
N GLN A 99 -28.75 0.34 29.06
CA GLN A 99 -27.88 -0.85 29.02
C GLN A 99 -26.43 -0.57 29.46
N LEU A 100 -25.94 0.67 29.33
CA LEU A 100 -24.58 1.03 29.74
C LEU A 100 -24.44 0.99 31.27
N LEU A 101 -25.49 1.38 32.00
CA LEU A 101 -25.55 1.30 33.46
C LEU A 101 -25.61 -0.15 33.92
N GLU A 102 -26.51 -0.95 33.35
CA GLU A 102 -26.65 -2.38 33.67
C GLU A 102 -25.35 -3.16 33.42
N ARG A 103 -24.66 -2.89 32.29
CA ARG A 103 -23.36 -3.50 31.99
C ARG A 103 -22.28 -3.05 32.96
N GLY A 104 -22.27 -1.76 33.32
CA GLY A 104 -21.34 -1.22 34.31
C GLY A 104 -21.54 -1.90 35.67
N GLU A 105 -22.77 -1.94 36.17
CA GLU A 105 -23.12 -2.64 37.42
C GLU A 105 -22.73 -4.12 37.39
N LEU A 106 -23.00 -4.84 36.30
CA LEU A 106 -22.56 -6.23 36.10
C LEU A 106 -21.03 -6.38 36.12
N LEU A 107 -20.30 -5.45 35.51
CA LEU A 107 -18.84 -5.41 35.54
C LEU A 107 -18.33 -5.22 36.98
N PHE A 108 -18.95 -4.33 37.74
CA PHE A 108 -18.56 -4.02 39.12
C PHE A 108 -18.92 -5.13 40.12
N ARG A 109 -20.01 -5.89 39.89
CA ARG A 109 -20.47 -6.99 40.77
C ARG A 109 -19.47 -8.13 40.95
N ARG A 110 -18.60 -8.41 39.97
CA ARG A 110 -17.61 -9.50 40.05
C ARG A 110 -16.29 -9.07 40.68
N ASN A 111 -15.68 -7.98 40.20
CA ASN A 111 -14.44 -7.43 40.75
C ASN A 111 -14.25 -5.97 40.29
N ALA A 112 -14.62 -5.00 41.14
CA ALA A 112 -14.57 -3.57 40.82
C ALA A 112 -13.19 -3.08 40.36
N PHE A 113 -12.09 -3.61 40.92
CA PHE A 113 -10.74 -3.18 40.57
C PHE A 113 -10.34 -3.61 39.15
N LYS A 114 -10.50 -4.90 38.82
CA LYS A 114 -10.20 -5.43 37.49
C LYS A 114 -11.09 -4.81 36.42
N SER A 115 -12.33 -4.51 36.77
CA SER A 115 -13.31 -3.93 35.86
C SER A 115 -12.94 -2.51 35.43
N ILE A 116 -12.41 -1.68 36.32
CA ILE A 116 -11.93 -0.32 35.97
C ILE A 116 -10.75 -0.41 34.99
N LEU A 117 -9.79 -1.29 35.25
CA LEU A 117 -8.64 -1.52 34.38
C LEU A 117 -9.05 -1.99 32.98
N ILE A 118 -9.88 -3.03 32.90
CA ILE A 118 -10.31 -3.62 31.62
C ILE A 118 -11.20 -2.64 30.84
N ALA A 119 -12.14 -1.98 31.52
CA ALA A 119 -13.09 -1.12 30.84
C ALA A 119 -12.43 0.11 30.19
N ARG A 120 -11.22 0.49 30.62
CA ARG A 120 -10.43 1.54 29.98
C ARG A 120 -10.02 1.20 28.53
N TYR A 121 -9.97 -0.08 28.19
CA TYR A 121 -9.63 -0.56 26.84
C TYR A 121 -10.87 -0.86 25.98
N VAL A 122 -12.07 -0.72 26.53
CA VAL A 122 -13.33 -0.98 25.82
C VAL A 122 -13.93 0.34 25.33
N GLY A 123 -13.61 0.71 24.09
CA GLY A 123 -13.85 2.05 23.55
C GLY A 123 -15.29 2.61 23.71
N ALA A 124 -16.32 1.77 23.58
CA ALA A 124 -17.71 2.24 23.70
C ALA A 124 -18.16 2.56 25.14
N VAL A 125 -17.45 2.04 26.15
CA VAL A 125 -17.87 2.09 27.56
C VAL A 125 -16.91 2.92 28.41
N ARG A 126 -15.65 3.07 27.99
CA ARG A 126 -14.58 3.75 28.73
C ARG A 126 -14.98 5.11 29.33
N PRO A 127 -15.51 6.10 28.59
CA PRO A 127 -15.80 7.42 29.14
C PRO A 127 -16.86 7.42 30.25
N PHE A 128 -17.66 6.34 30.35
CA PHE A 128 -18.78 6.25 31.28
C PHE A 128 -18.44 5.48 32.56
N VAL A 129 -17.37 4.69 32.56
CA VAL A 129 -16.99 3.82 33.69
C VAL A 129 -16.68 4.61 34.96
N PRO A 130 -15.92 5.73 34.92
CA PRO A 130 -15.72 6.58 36.09
C PRO A 130 -17.04 7.05 36.71
N ALA A 131 -17.99 7.50 35.87
CA ALA A 131 -19.31 7.97 36.29
C ALA A 131 -20.07 6.87 37.04
N ILE A 132 -20.13 5.68 36.44
CA ILE A 132 -20.87 4.54 37.00
C ILE A 132 -20.24 4.08 38.32
N ALA A 133 -18.90 4.13 38.44
CA ALA A 133 -18.20 3.84 39.70
C ALA A 133 -18.57 4.85 40.81
N GLY A 134 -18.70 6.12 40.45
CA GLY A 134 -19.18 7.19 41.34
C GLY A 134 -20.62 6.98 41.80
N MET A 135 -21.51 6.65 40.86
CA MET A 135 -22.93 6.34 41.12
C MET A 135 -23.09 5.16 42.09
N SER A 136 -22.24 4.14 41.94
CA SER A 136 -22.20 2.94 42.79
C SER A 136 -21.60 3.19 44.18
N ARG A 137 -21.24 4.45 44.52
CA ARG A 137 -20.61 4.87 45.78
C ARG A 137 -19.36 4.07 46.15
N MET A 138 -18.53 3.74 45.17
CA MET A 138 -17.24 3.09 45.42
C MET A 138 -16.35 4.01 46.30
N PRO A 139 -15.62 3.48 47.31
CA PRO A 139 -14.75 4.29 48.13
C PRO A 139 -13.63 4.93 47.30
N PHE A 140 -13.51 6.26 47.40
CA PHE A 140 -12.63 7.10 46.56
C PHE A 140 -11.19 6.59 46.48
N LYS A 141 -10.61 6.18 47.62
CA LYS A 141 -9.23 5.65 47.67
C LYS A 141 -9.01 4.42 46.78
N ARG A 142 -9.98 3.50 46.74
CA ARG A 142 -9.89 2.29 45.91
C ARG A 142 -10.02 2.63 44.42
N TYR A 143 -10.89 3.57 44.09
CA TYR A 143 -11.05 4.06 42.73
C TYR A 143 -9.77 4.75 42.24
N LEU A 144 -9.17 5.59 43.07
CA LEU A 144 -7.96 6.36 42.73
C LEU A 144 -6.78 5.46 42.34
N VAL A 145 -6.52 4.40 43.11
CA VAL A 145 -5.45 3.43 42.81
C VAL A 145 -5.74 2.67 41.51
N ALA A 146 -6.98 2.22 41.31
CA ALA A 146 -7.37 1.49 40.11
C ALA A 146 -7.31 2.36 38.84
N SER A 147 -7.82 3.60 38.91
CA SER A 147 -7.80 4.56 37.80
C SER A 147 -6.38 5.03 37.51
N GLY A 148 -5.55 5.29 38.52
CA GLY A 148 -4.15 5.68 38.33
C GLY A 148 -3.35 4.64 37.55
N LEU A 149 -3.42 3.37 37.96
CA LEU A 149 -2.78 2.27 37.24
C LEU A 149 -3.30 2.13 35.80
N ALA A 150 -4.62 2.24 35.62
CA ALA A 150 -5.23 2.19 34.30
C ALA A 150 -4.79 3.35 33.40
N CYS A 151 -4.66 4.57 33.94
CA CYS A 151 -4.23 5.76 33.18
C CYS A 151 -2.79 5.64 32.72
N VAL A 152 -1.88 5.16 33.58
CA VAL A 152 -0.47 4.92 33.23
C VAL A 152 -0.35 3.81 32.18
N SER A 153 -1.01 2.67 32.40
CA SER A 153 -0.96 1.54 31.45
C SER A 153 -1.57 1.90 30.10
N TRP A 154 -2.61 2.75 30.10
CA TRP A 154 -3.23 3.26 28.89
C TRP A 154 -2.31 4.26 28.16
N ALA A 155 -1.73 5.24 28.86
CA ALA A 155 -0.82 6.20 28.26
C ALA A 155 0.37 5.51 27.59
N LEU A 156 0.98 4.53 28.28
CA LEU A 156 2.06 3.73 27.72
C LEU A 156 1.62 2.95 26.49
N LEU A 157 0.49 2.23 26.55
CA LEU A 157 0.02 1.37 25.44
C LEU A 157 -0.29 2.18 24.18
N PHE A 158 -0.83 3.40 24.31
CA PHE A 158 -1.23 4.21 23.16
C PHE A 158 -0.12 5.11 22.60
N LEU A 159 0.84 5.52 23.43
CA LEU A 159 2.04 6.24 22.97
C LEU A 159 3.08 5.29 22.36
N MET A 160 3.20 4.05 22.86
CA MET A 160 4.28 3.13 22.48
C MET A 160 4.32 2.78 20.98
N PRO A 161 3.20 2.46 20.27
CA PRO A 161 3.24 2.17 18.84
C PRO A 161 3.78 3.35 18.02
N GLY A 162 3.38 4.57 18.36
CA GLY A 162 3.89 5.78 17.74
C GLY A 162 5.36 6.01 18.08
N TRP A 163 5.74 5.79 19.34
CA TRP A 163 7.13 5.91 19.81
C TRP A 163 8.06 4.98 19.03
N VAL A 164 7.71 3.70 18.91
CA VAL A 164 8.46 2.72 18.12
C VAL A 164 8.54 3.17 16.66
N LEU A 165 7.45 3.64 16.06
CA LEU A 165 7.45 4.13 14.68
C LEU A 165 8.37 5.34 14.50
N GLY A 166 8.33 6.31 15.43
CA GLY A 166 9.18 7.51 15.38
C GLY A 166 10.66 7.19 15.54
N THR A 167 11.02 6.26 16.43
CA THR A 167 12.42 5.81 16.56
C THR A 167 12.92 5.02 15.37
N ALA A 168 12.00 4.36 14.66
CA ALA A 168 12.28 3.69 13.40
C ALA A 168 12.11 4.64 12.21
N TYR A 169 11.84 5.94 12.42
CA TYR A 169 11.58 6.86 11.32
C TYR A 169 12.78 6.98 10.40
N ASP A 170 14.00 7.17 10.91
CA ASP A 170 15.19 7.23 10.04
C ASP A 170 15.49 5.88 9.35
N ALA A 171 15.17 4.78 10.02
CA ALA A 171 15.29 3.41 9.50
C ALA A 171 14.30 3.11 8.37
N VAL A 172 13.07 3.58 8.52
CA VAL A 172 11.97 3.43 7.56
C VAL A 172 12.07 4.51 6.47
N ALA A 173 12.52 5.73 6.77
CA ALA A 173 12.64 6.81 5.80
C ALA A 173 13.78 6.54 4.82
N ALA A 174 14.95 6.07 5.29
CA ALA A 174 16.13 5.87 4.45
C ALA A 174 16.01 4.74 3.42
N VAL A 175 15.14 3.74 3.66
CA VAL A 175 14.96 2.59 2.74
C VAL A 175 13.49 2.38 2.32
N ALA A 176 12.55 2.93 3.07
CA ALA A 176 11.13 2.65 2.94
C ALA A 176 10.27 3.92 2.92
N GLY A 177 10.79 5.13 2.61
CA GLY A 177 9.94 6.32 2.47
C GLY A 177 8.78 6.07 1.49
N ARG A 178 9.12 5.60 0.28
CA ARG A 178 8.13 5.20 -0.74
C ARG A 178 7.32 3.98 -0.30
N LEU A 179 7.94 2.92 0.23
CA LEU A 179 7.27 1.70 0.69
C LEU A 179 6.26 1.98 1.80
N PHE A 180 6.60 2.83 2.76
CA PHE A 180 5.74 3.29 3.84
C PHE A 180 4.55 4.06 3.28
N VAL A 181 4.78 4.98 2.34
CA VAL A 181 3.69 5.69 1.66
C VAL A 181 2.79 4.70 0.91
N VAL A 182 3.33 3.68 0.24
CA VAL A 182 2.56 2.62 -0.43
C VAL A 182 1.72 1.83 0.57
N VAL A 183 2.30 1.38 1.69
CA VAL A 183 1.59 0.63 2.74
C VAL A 183 0.53 1.50 3.42
N ALA A 184 0.84 2.76 3.71
CA ALA A 184 -0.08 3.73 4.29
C ALA A 184 -1.25 4.03 3.35
N LEU A 185 -0.97 4.22 2.05
CA LEU A 185 -1.99 4.44 1.04
C LEU A 185 -2.87 3.20 0.85
N LEU A 186 -2.27 2.01 0.85
CA LEU A 186 -3.03 0.75 0.80
C LEU A 186 -3.94 0.62 2.03
N ALA A 187 -3.43 0.86 3.23
CA ALA A 187 -4.20 0.84 4.47
C ALA A 187 -5.34 1.88 4.45
N ALA A 188 -5.06 3.08 3.93
CA ALA A 188 -6.07 4.13 3.76
C ALA A 188 -7.16 3.71 2.76
N VAL A 189 -6.81 3.08 1.63
CA VAL A 189 -7.78 2.57 0.65
C VAL A 189 -8.63 1.45 1.24
N ILE A 190 -8.04 0.49 1.95
CA ILE A 190 -8.77 -0.56 2.66
C ILE A 190 -9.68 0.05 3.72
N GLY A 191 -9.18 1.01 4.51
CA GLY A 191 -9.94 1.73 5.53
C GLY A 191 -11.11 2.52 4.95
N LEU A 192 -10.92 3.17 3.81
CA LEU A 192 -11.95 3.87 3.07
C LEU A 192 -13.01 2.89 2.55
N ALA A 193 -12.61 1.80 1.91
CA ALA A 193 -13.54 0.77 1.45
C ALA A 193 -14.35 0.19 2.61
N TRP A 194 -13.69 -0.08 3.75
CA TRP A 194 -14.31 -0.54 4.97
C TRP A 194 -15.32 0.48 5.52
N ALA A 195 -14.94 1.76 5.57
CA ALA A 195 -15.82 2.84 6.01
C ALA A 195 -17.01 3.02 5.07
N VAL A 196 -16.81 2.97 3.75
CA VAL A 196 -17.87 3.05 2.74
C VAL A 196 -18.86 1.91 2.91
N VAL A 197 -18.39 0.65 3.05
CA VAL A 197 -19.27 -0.50 3.25
C VAL A 197 -20.00 -0.42 4.60
N LEU A 198 -19.31 -0.06 5.69
CA LEU A 198 -19.95 0.10 7.01
C LEU A 198 -20.97 1.24 7.04
N TYR A 199 -20.60 2.40 6.52
CA TYR A 199 -21.45 3.58 6.55
C TYR A 199 -22.63 3.41 5.60
N SER A 200 -22.41 2.90 4.38
CA SER A 200 -23.51 2.56 3.47
C SER A 200 -24.47 1.55 4.09
N TYR A 201 -23.97 0.52 4.77
CA TYR A 201 -24.80 -0.45 5.49
C TYR A 201 -25.57 0.17 6.67
N ARG A 202 -24.93 1.02 7.48
CA ARG A 202 -25.56 1.67 8.65
C ARG A 202 -26.55 2.77 8.26
N TRP A 203 -26.18 3.59 7.29
CA TRP A 203 -27.04 4.60 6.68
C TRP A 203 -28.25 3.91 6.05
N SER A 204 -28.00 2.82 5.33
CA SER A 204 -29.04 1.95 4.78
C SER A 204 -30.00 1.47 5.88
N ALA A 205 -29.49 0.85 6.94
CA ALA A 205 -30.34 0.31 7.99
C ALA A 205 -31.15 1.36 8.79
N GLY A 206 -30.73 2.64 8.81
CA GLY A 206 -31.32 3.67 9.68
C GLY A 206 -32.16 4.75 9.00
N HIS A 207 -31.81 5.15 7.77
CA HIS A 207 -32.47 6.28 7.09
C HIS A 207 -33.47 5.85 6.03
N LEU A 208 -33.32 4.62 5.55
CA LEU A 208 -34.03 4.16 4.39
C LEU A 208 -35.54 3.97 4.60
N ASP A 209 -35.95 3.55 5.80
CA ASP A 209 -37.37 3.46 6.13
C ASP A 209 -38.03 4.85 6.13
N ALA A 210 -37.30 5.89 6.59
CA ALA A 210 -37.79 7.26 6.67
C ALA A 210 -37.79 7.99 5.31
N LEU A 211 -36.74 7.82 4.49
CA LEU A 211 -36.69 8.35 3.13
C LEU A 211 -37.75 7.71 2.23
N LEU A 212 -38.00 6.42 2.41
CA LEU A 212 -39.02 5.70 1.66
C LEU A 212 -40.43 6.10 2.08
N ALA A 213 -40.69 6.31 3.37
CA ALA A 213 -41.97 6.87 3.83
C ALA A 213 -42.24 8.23 3.17
N ARG A 214 -41.23 9.11 3.10
CA ARG A 214 -41.35 10.42 2.43
C ARG A 214 -41.55 10.31 0.92
N LEU A 215 -40.86 9.40 0.24
CA LEU A 215 -41.01 9.17 -1.20
C LEU A 215 -42.37 8.55 -1.55
N LEU A 216 -42.90 7.64 -0.72
CA LEU A 216 -44.23 7.08 -0.90
C LEU A 216 -45.32 8.13 -0.61
N GLU A 217 -45.17 8.94 0.44
CA GLU A 217 -46.07 10.07 0.71
C GLU A 217 -46.06 11.09 -0.43
N TRP A 218 -44.89 11.42 -0.98
CA TRP A 218 -44.75 12.29 -2.15
C TRP A 218 -45.39 11.66 -3.40
N SER A 219 -45.16 10.36 -3.63
CA SER A 219 -45.75 9.61 -4.75
C SER A 219 -47.28 9.51 -4.66
N HIS A 220 -47.83 9.38 -3.45
CA HIS A 220 -49.27 9.38 -3.23
C HIS A 220 -49.92 10.75 -3.42
N ARG A 221 -49.15 11.85 -3.30
CA ARG A 221 -49.62 13.21 -3.59
C ARG A 221 -49.59 13.57 -5.08
N HIS A 222 -48.92 12.80 -5.93
CA HIS A 222 -48.85 13.05 -7.37
C HIS A 222 -49.89 12.23 -8.17
N PRO A 223 -50.81 12.90 -8.91
CA PRO A 223 -52.00 12.26 -9.50
C PRO A 223 -51.74 11.25 -10.63
N VAL A 224 -50.57 11.29 -11.28
CA VAL A 224 -50.23 10.38 -12.41
C VAL A 224 -49.38 9.18 -11.96
N LEU A 225 -48.54 9.37 -10.93
CA LEU A 225 -47.65 8.35 -10.36
C LEU A 225 -48.32 7.49 -9.28
N GLY A 226 -49.42 7.97 -8.68
CA GLY A 226 -50.21 7.24 -7.69
C GLY A 226 -50.67 5.86 -8.18
N ASN A 227 -51.20 5.75 -9.40
CA ASN A 227 -51.78 4.50 -9.91
C ASN A 227 -50.73 3.41 -10.22
N TRP A 228 -49.52 3.78 -10.65
CA TRP A 228 -48.43 2.82 -10.91
C TRP A 228 -47.70 2.41 -9.62
N SER A 229 -47.65 3.31 -8.63
CA SER A 229 -46.98 3.05 -7.34
C SER A 229 -47.71 2.02 -6.48
N VAL A 230 -49.05 1.99 -6.50
CA VAL A 230 -49.87 1.08 -5.67
C VAL A 230 -49.76 -0.39 -6.12
N GLY A 231 -49.54 -0.65 -7.42
CA GLY A 231 -49.36 -2.01 -7.95
C GLY A 231 -48.00 -2.63 -7.64
N VAL A 232 -46.95 -1.81 -7.50
CA VAL A 232 -45.56 -2.28 -7.28
C VAL A 232 -45.13 -2.16 -5.81
N PHE A 233 -45.65 -1.18 -5.07
CA PHE A 233 -45.30 -0.89 -3.67
C PHE A 233 -46.51 -1.05 -2.76
N ASN A 234 -46.95 -2.28 -2.55
CA ASN A 234 -48.03 -2.58 -1.61
C ASN A 234 -47.50 -2.49 -0.15
N PRO A 235 -48.00 -1.58 0.71
CA PRO A 235 -47.46 -1.36 2.08
C PRO A 235 -47.61 -2.57 3.01
N ARG A 236 -48.49 -3.52 2.65
CA ARG A 236 -48.74 -4.74 3.45
C ARG A 236 -47.68 -5.83 3.29
N ARG A 237 -46.75 -5.73 2.34
CA ARG A 237 -45.61 -6.67 2.20
C ARG A 237 -44.33 -6.04 2.75
N ARG A 238 -43.80 -6.60 3.85
CA ARG A 238 -42.51 -6.21 4.50
C ARG A 238 -41.27 -6.20 3.57
N GLU A 239 -41.39 -6.67 2.33
CA GLU A 239 -40.29 -6.80 1.37
C GLU A 239 -40.23 -5.68 0.33
N SER A 240 -41.28 -4.86 0.17
CA SER A 240 -41.34 -3.80 -0.86
C SER A 240 -40.35 -2.66 -0.59
N VAL A 241 -40.12 -2.35 0.70
CA VAL A 241 -39.20 -1.30 1.15
C VAL A 241 -37.74 -1.56 0.73
N PRO A 242 -37.11 -2.71 1.07
CA PRO A 242 -35.77 -3.06 0.56
C PRO A 242 -35.63 -3.06 -0.96
N LEU A 243 -36.70 -3.46 -1.67
CA LEU A 243 -36.73 -3.55 -3.13
C LEU A 243 -36.68 -2.17 -3.80
N ALA A 244 -37.40 -1.17 -3.28
CA ALA A 244 -37.35 0.21 -3.78
C ALA A 244 -35.96 0.83 -3.64
N MET A 245 -35.28 0.58 -2.51
CA MET A 245 -33.94 1.10 -2.32
C MET A 245 -32.92 0.47 -3.24
N MET A 246 -33.01 -0.85 -3.44
CA MET A 246 -32.09 -1.49 -4.37
C MET A 246 -32.29 -0.89 -5.76
N ALA A 247 -33.52 -0.52 -6.15
CA ALA A 247 -33.79 0.20 -7.39
C ALA A 247 -33.22 1.64 -7.40
N LEU A 248 -33.35 2.41 -6.32
CA LEU A 248 -32.75 3.76 -6.23
C LEU A 248 -31.22 3.70 -6.26
N MET A 249 -30.62 2.77 -5.52
CA MET A 249 -29.17 2.58 -5.49
C MET A 249 -28.65 2.09 -6.84
N LEU A 250 -29.42 1.23 -7.54
CA LEU A 250 -29.16 0.88 -8.93
C LEU A 250 -29.18 2.09 -9.85
N LEU A 251 -30.14 3.00 -9.68
CA LEU A 251 -30.23 4.20 -10.50
C LEU A 251 -29.04 5.13 -10.25
N LEU A 252 -28.65 5.34 -8.98
CA LEU A 252 -27.49 6.17 -8.62
C LEU A 252 -26.16 5.57 -9.10
N LEU A 253 -25.93 4.27 -8.87
CA LEU A 253 -24.71 3.61 -9.34
C LEU A 253 -24.68 3.49 -10.87
N GLY A 254 -25.82 3.20 -11.49
CA GLY A 254 -25.96 3.15 -12.95
C GLY A 254 -25.71 4.50 -13.58
N TRP A 255 -26.25 5.58 -13.00
CA TRP A 255 -25.96 6.96 -13.41
C TRP A 255 -24.47 7.29 -13.24
N GLY A 256 -23.88 6.99 -12.09
CA GLY A 256 -22.45 7.23 -11.85
C GLY A 256 -21.55 6.47 -12.84
N TRP A 257 -21.88 5.21 -13.13
CA TRP A 257 -21.17 4.42 -14.13
C TRP A 257 -21.35 4.98 -15.54
N PHE A 258 -22.57 5.38 -15.92
CA PHE A 258 -22.86 5.97 -17.23
C PHE A 258 -22.14 7.31 -17.42
N VAL A 259 -22.13 8.18 -16.40
CA VAL A 259 -21.39 9.44 -16.43
C VAL A 259 -19.90 9.17 -16.59
N LEU A 260 -19.33 8.23 -15.82
CA LEU A 260 -17.92 7.87 -15.96
C LEU A 260 -17.62 7.36 -17.37
N LEU A 261 -18.44 6.45 -17.91
CA LEU A 261 -18.31 5.92 -19.26
C LEU A 261 -18.35 7.05 -20.31
N MET A 262 -19.30 7.98 -20.20
CA MET A 262 -19.40 9.12 -21.11
C MET A 262 -18.21 10.06 -21.01
N VAL A 263 -17.70 10.30 -19.80
CA VAL A 263 -16.49 11.10 -19.58
C VAL A 263 -15.27 10.46 -20.24
N VAL A 264 -15.08 9.14 -20.08
CA VAL A 264 -13.98 8.40 -20.73
C VAL A 264 -14.12 8.42 -22.25
N LEU A 265 -15.33 8.22 -22.78
CA LEU A 265 -15.61 8.25 -24.22
C LEU A 265 -15.41 9.64 -24.84
N ALA A 266 -15.79 10.71 -24.13
CA ALA A 266 -15.78 12.06 -24.67
C ALA A 266 -14.38 12.71 -24.73
N HIS A 267 -13.47 12.34 -23.82
CA HIS A 267 -12.17 13.02 -23.74
C HIS A 267 -11.15 12.47 -24.72
N GLY A 268 -11.22 11.20 -25.14
CA GLY A 268 -10.24 10.57 -26.04
C GLY A 268 -8.83 10.40 -25.45
N GLU A 269 -8.45 11.22 -24.47
CA GLU A 269 -7.23 11.14 -23.68
C GLU A 269 -7.51 10.66 -22.25
N PRO A 270 -6.50 10.11 -21.54
CA PRO A 270 -6.62 9.76 -20.13
C PRO A 270 -7.02 10.98 -19.29
N LEU A 271 -7.85 10.77 -18.27
CA LEU A 271 -8.28 11.88 -17.40
C LEU A 271 -7.07 12.48 -16.66
N ARG A 272 -7.11 13.78 -16.36
CA ARG A 272 -6.06 14.44 -15.55
C ARG A 272 -5.80 13.72 -14.22
N VAL A 273 -6.84 13.18 -13.61
CA VAL A 273 -6.74 12.40 -12.37
C VAL A 273 -6.09 11.03 -12.63
N ASP A 274 -6.37 10.39 -13.78
CA ASP A 274 -5.73 9.14 -14.18
C ASP A 274 -4.22 9.32 -14.36
N LEU A 275 -3.80 10.40 -15.04
CA LEU A 275 -2.39 10.76 -15.22
C LEU A 275 -1.72 11.09 -13.87
N ALA A 276 -2.35 11.92 -13.04
CA ALA A 276 -1.80 12.29 -11.74
C ALA A 276 -1.58 11.06 -10.83
N ILE A 277 -2.52 10.11 -10.83
CA ILE A 277 -2.37 8.86 -10.07
C ILE A 277 -1.33 7.96 -10.71
N HIS A 278 -1.28 7.87 -12.04
CA HIS A 278 -0.27 7.08 -12.74
C HIS A 278 1.15 7.55 -12.43
N ASP A 279 1.39 8.87 -12.43
CA ASP A 279 2.67 9.49 -12.09
C ASP A 279 2.99 9.36 -10.60
N LEU A 280 1.98 9.50 -9.72
CA LEU A 280 2.14 9.25 -8.29
C LEU A 280 2.55 7.79 -8.03
N MET A 281 1.89 6.83 -8.67
CA MET A 281 2.23 5.40 -8.53
C MET A 281 3.62 5.12 -9.08
N LEU A 282 4.04 5.78 -10.15
CA LEU A 282 5.41 5.68 -10.68
C LEU A 282 6.45 6.18 -9.68
N ALA A 283 6.21 7.35 -9.08
CA ALA A 283 7.11 7.93 -8.08
C ALA A 283 7.23 7.06 -6.81
N LEU A 284 6.19 6.28 -6.49
CA LEU A 284 6.14 5.39 -5.33
C LEU A 284 6.70 3.99 -5.58
N ARG A 285 7.05 3.63 -6.83
CA ARG A 285 7.56 2.30 -7.13
C ARG A 285 8.90 2.03 -6.47
N THR A 286 9.01 0.85 -5.86
CA THR A 286 10.26 0.31 -5.30
C THR A 286 10.31 -1.19 -5.55
N PRO A 287 11.50 -1.78 -5.77
CA PRO A 287 11.64 -3.22 -5.98
C PRO A 287 10.99 -4.03 -4.86
N LEU A 288 11.13 -3.58 -3.61
CA LEU A 288 10.57 -4.24 -2.43
C LEU A 288 9.02 -4.22 -2.39
N ALA A 289 8.35 -3.16 -2.88
CA ALA A 289 6.89 -3.14 -2.98
C ALA A 289 6.37 -3.81 -4.26
N ASP A 290 7.16 -3.89 -5.33
CA ASP A 290 6.74 -4.51 -6.59
C ASP A 290 6.40 -6.00 -6.40
N TYR A 291 7.20 -6.75 -5.62
CA TYR A 291 6.92 -8.16 -5.30
C TYR A 291 5.55 -8.40 -4.64
N PRO A 292 5.25 -7.83 -3.45
CA PRO A 292 3.96 -8.04 -2.82
C PRO A 292 2.81 -7.47 -3.66
N MET A 293 3.01 -6.37 -4.40
CA MET A 293 1.96 -5.82 -5.26
C MET A 293 1.66 -6.72 -6.46
N VAL A 294 2.65 -7.36 -7.08
CA VAL A 294 2.42 -8.38 -8.11
C VAL A 294 1.68 -9.59 -7.53
N ALA A 295 2.06 -10.05 -6.34
CA ALA A 295 1.36 -11.13 -5.65
C ALA A 295 -0.11 -10.76 -5.37
N LEU A 296 -0.37 -9.55 -4.87
CA LEU A 296 -1.72 -9.05 -4.62
C LEU A 296 -2.53 -8.86 -5.90
N ALA A 297 -1.92 -8.36 -6.97
CA ALA A 297 -2.58 -8.23 -8.27
C ALA A 297 -2.96 -9.60 -8.87
N SER A 298 -2.19 -10.66 -8.57
CA SER A 298 -2.48 -12.03 -8.98
C SER A 298 -3.74 -12.63 -8.36
N LEU A 299 -4.19 -12.10 -7.22
CA LEU A 299 -5.43 -12.52 -6.58
C LEU A 299 -6.67 -12.29 -7.46
N GLY A 300 -6.61 -11.29 -8.35
CA GLY A 300 -7.67 -10.99 -9.31
C GLY A 300 -7.58 -11.78 -10.62
N ASP A 301 -6.57 -12.63 -10.79
CA ASP A 301 -6.43 -13.41 -12.02
C ASP A 301 -7.37 -14.60 -12.04
N TRP A 302 -7.79 -14.97 -13.26
CA TRP A 302 -8.74 -16.05 -13.45
C TRP A 302 -8.21 -17.40 -12.94
N GLN A 303 -6.89 -17.65 -12.96
CA GLN A 303 -6.30 -18.87 -12.43
C GLN A 303 -6.42 -19.00 -10.91
N VAL A 304 -6.58 -17.90 -10.17
CA VAL A 304 -6.77 -17.92 -8.71
C VAL A 304 -8.27 -17.86 -8.38
N LEU A 305 -9.01 -17.00 -9.08
CA LEU A 305 -10.41 -16.75 -8.79
C LEU A 305 -11.34 -17.87 -9.30
N LEU A 306 -11.12 -18.39 -10.52
CA LEU A 306 -12.01 -19.36 -11.14
C LEU A 306 -12.06 -20.70 -10.38
N PRO A 307 -10.94 -21.30 -9.91
CA PRO A 307 -11.01 -22.54 -9.13
C PRO A 307 -11.79 -22.38 -7.83
N ALA A 308 -11.64 -21.24 -7.13
CA ALA A 308 -12.39 -20.96 -5.91
C ALA A 308 -13.90 -20.87 -6.17
N ILE A 309 -14.28 -20.15 -7.22
CA ILE A 309 -15.67 -20.05 -7.68
C ILE A 309 -16.21 -21.44 -8.08
N ALA A 310 -15.45 -22.20 -8.87
CA ALA A 310 -15.84 -23.51 -9.36
C ALA A 310 -16.02 -24.51 -8.20
N ALA A 311 -15.12 -24.51 -7.21
CA ALA A 311 -15.24 -25.37 -6.03
C ALA A 311 -16.48 -25.03 -5.19
N ALA A 312 -16.76 -23.74 -4.99
CA ALA A 312 -17.96 -23.30 -4.29
C ALA A 312 -19.24 -23.64 -5.07
N MET A 313 -19.25 -23.45 -6.39
CA MET A 313 -20.34 -23.86 -7.27
C MET A 313 -20.56 -25.37 -7.26
N GLY A 314 -19.48 -26.16 -7.31
CA GLY A 314 -19.53 -27.63 -7.24
C GLY A 314 -20.15 -28.11 -5.93
N TYR A 315 -19.77 -27.51 -4.80
CA TYR A 315 -20.41 -27.80 -3.52
C TYR A 315 -21.90 -27.42 -3.51
N LEU A 316 -22.25 -26.25 -4.05
CA LEU A 316 -23.65 -25.82 -4.16
C LEU A 316 -24.47 -26.75 -5.07
N ALA A 317 -23.91 -27.19 -6.20
CA ALA A 317 -24.52 -28.15 -7.11
C ALA A 317 -24.71 -29.52 -6.45
N TRP A 318 -23.70 -30.01 -5.71
CA TRP A 318 -23.79 -31.24 -4.93
C TRP A 318 -24.90 -31.18 -3.86
N ARG A 319 -25.08 -30.01 -3.24
CA ARG A 319 -26.21 -29.74 -2.32
C ARG A 319 -27.53 -29.41 -3.03
N ARG A 320 -27.63 -29.68 -4.34
CA ARG A 320 -28.80 -29.46 -5.21
C ARG A 320 -29.31 -28.01 -5.24
N ARG A 321 -28.41 -27.03 -5.12
CA ARG A 321 -28.74 -25.58 -5.13
C ARG A 321 -28.55 -24.95 -6.51
N TRP A 322 -29.17 -25.57 -7.52
CA TRP A 322 -29.06 -25.18 -8.92
C TRP A 322 -29.39 -23.71 -9.22
N MET A 323 -30.36 -23.13 -8.51
CA MET A 323 -30.68 -21.69 -8.69
C MET A 323 -29.52 -20.77 -8.30
N ALA A 324 -28.81 -21.05 -7.20
CA ALA A 324 -27.67 -20.22 -6.78
C ALA A 324 -26.51 -20.34 -7.77
N VAL A 325 -26.26 -21.56 -8.25
CA VAL A 325 -25.26 -21.85 -9.28
C VAL A 325 -25.60 -21.13 -10.58
N ALA A 326 -26.84 -21.24 -11.07
CA ALA A 326 -27.28 -20.60 -12.30
C ALA A 326 -27.15 -19.07 -12.24
N HIS A 327 -27.57 -18.43 -11.15
CA HIS A 327 -27.41 -16.98 -10.99
C HIS A 327 -25.93 -16.59 -10.95
N TRP A 328 -25.06 -17.36 -10.29
CA TRP A 328 -23.64 -17.06 -10.26
C TRP A 328 -22.98 -17.17 -11.64
N VAL A 329 -23.34 -18.21 -12.41
CA VAL A 329 -22.88 -18.39 -13.79
C VAL A 329 -23.34 -17.23 -14.67
N ILE A 330 -24.62 -16.85 -14.58
CA ILE A 330 -25.15 -15.70 -15.31
C ILE A 330 -24.41 -14.41 -14.92
N ALA A 331 -24.12 -14.24 -13.63
CA ALA A 331 -23.38 -13.09 -13.13
C ALA A 331 -22.02 -12.93 -13.85
N LEU A 332 -21.26 -14.02 -13.87
CA LEU A 332 -19.90 -14.07 -14.42
C LEU A 332 -19.91 -14.02 -15.95
N ALA A 333 -20.80 -14.77 -16.59
CA ALA A 333 -20.91 -14.81 -18.05
C ALA A 333 -21.30 -13.45 -18.62
N PHE A 334 -22.33 -12.81 -18.07
CA PHE A 334 -22.76 -11.49 -18.51
C PHE A 334 -21.70 -10.42 -18.21
N GLY A 335 -21.12 -10.44 -17.00
CA GLY A 335 -20.06 -9.52 -16.63
C GLY A 335 -18.86 -9.62 -17.57
N LEU A 336 -18.41 -10.85 -17.87
CA LEU A 336 -17.30 -11.09 -18.79
C LEU A 336 -17.65 -10.64 -20.21
N ALA A 337 -18.80 -11.05 -20.74
CA ALA A 337 -19.24 -10.68 -22.09
C ALA A 337 -19.31 -9.17 -22.28
N LEU A 338 -19.88 -8.43 -21.32
CA LEU A 338 -19.98 -6.98 -21.42
C LEU A 338 -18.61 -6.30 -21.26
N THR A 339 -17.75 -6.76 -20.35
CA THR A 339 -16.40 -6.20 -20.20
C THR A 339 -15.56 -6.40 -21.46
N GLN A 340 -15.69 -7.55 -22.13
CA GLN A 340 -15.02 -7.83 -23.39
C GLN A 340 -15.59 -7.00 -24.54
N LEU A 341 -16.92 -6.82 -24.57
CA LEU A 341 -17.58 -5.95 -25.55
C LEU A 341 -17.10 -4.50 -25.40
N LEU A 342 -17.12 -3.96 -24.18
CA LEU A 342 -16.65 -2.61 -23.88
C LEU A 342 -15.15 -2.45 -24.19
N GLY A 343 -14.33 -3.43 -23.84
CA GLY A 343 -12.89 -3.40 -24.16
C GLY A 343 -12.60 -3.45 -25.67
N ALA A 344 -13.52 -3.99 -26.47
CA ALA A 344 -13.43 -4.01 -27.93
C ALA A 344 -13.98 -2.74 -28.58
N THR A 345 -14.97 -2.08 -27.98
CA THR A 345 -15.63 -0.88 -28.55
C THR A 345 -15.02 0.43 -28.05
N VAL A 346 -14.54 0.48 -26.80
CA VAL A 346 -13.96 1.67 -26.17
C VAL A 346 -12.45 1.66 -26.37
N GLN A 347 -11.96 2.48 -27.30
CA GLN A 347 -10.52 2.66 -27.53
C GLN A 347 -9.95 3.66 -26.51
N VAL A 348 -9.46 3.16 -25.38
CA VAL A 348 -8.73 3.97 -24.41
C VAL A 348 -7.26 4.05 -24.80
N VAL A 349 -6.70 5.26 -24.83
CA VAL A 349 -5.27 5.48 -25.03
C VAL A 349 -4.51 4.77 -23.91
N ARG A 350 -3.70 3.80 -24.30
CA ARG A 350 -2.90 2.98 -23.39
C ARG A 350 -1.54 3.65 -23.20
N PRO A 351 -0.94 3.56 -22.01
CA PRO A 351 0.48 3.90 -21.85
C PRO A 351 1.34 3.13 -22.88
N PRO A 352 2.39 3.72 -23.46
CA PRO A 352 3.23 3.07 -24.48
C PRO A 352 3.84 1.73 -24.04
N ALA A 353 3.94 1.49 -22.73
CA ALA A 353 4.45 0.26 -22.13
C ALA A 353 3.38 -0.57 -21.39
N ALA A 354 2.10 -0.39 -21.76
CA ALA A 354 1.01 -1.10 -21.12
C ALA A 354 1.07 -2.61 -21.40
N SER A 355 0.89 -3.40 -20.35
CA SER A 355 0.85 -4.86 -20.43
C SER A 355 -0.29 -5.37 -21.32
N SER A 356 -0.12 -6.53 -21.97
CA SER A 356 -1.22 -7.19 -22.69
C SER A 356 -2.44 -7.42 -21.79
N GLY A 357 -3.62 -6.94 -22.20
CA GLY A 357 -4.85 -6.97 -21.40
C GLY A 357 -5.23 -5.64 -20.72
N PHE A 358 -4.53 -4.54 -21.04
CA PHE A 358 -4.98 -3.18 -20.69
C PHE A 358 -6.26 -2.82 -21.45
N GLY A 359 -7.30 -2.37 -20.74
CA GLY A 359 -8.56 -1.96 -21.35
C GLY A 359 -9.58 -1.47 -20.33
N PHE A 360 -10.57 -0.73 -20.84
CA PHE A 360 -11.70 -0.25 -20.05
C PHE A 360 -12.93 -1.15 -20.24
N PRO A 361 -13.61 -1.57 -19.17
CA PRO A 361 -13.18 -1.55 -17.77
C PRO A 361 -12.20 -2.71 -17.45
N SER A 362 -11.53 -2.65 -16.29
CA SER A 362 -10.60 -3.72 -15.88
C SER A 362 -11.33 -5.05 -15.65
N VAL A 363 -11.08 -6.05 -16.49
CA VAL A 363 -11.72 -7.38 -16.42
C VAL A 363 -11.48 -8.04 -15.06
N ALA A 364 -10.25 -8.03 -14.56
CA ALA A 364 -9.90 -8.67 -13.30
C ALA A 364 -10.59 -8.03 -12.09
N VAL A 365 -10.63 -6.70 -12.01
CA VAL A 365 -11.32 -5.98 -10.93
C VAL A 365 -12.83 -6.22 -11.03
N THR A 366 -13.39 -6.20 -12.25
CA THR A 366 -14.81 -6.46 -12.47
C THR A 366 -15.19 -7.89 -12.08
N MET A 367 -14.42 -8.89 -12.53
CA MET A 367 -14.68 -10.30 -12.21
C MET A 367 -14.47 -10.60 -10.73
N ALA A 368 -13.45 -10.00 -10.08
CA ALA A 368 -13.29 -10.09 -8.64
C ALA A 368 -14.48 -9.47 -7.90
N THR A 369 -14.95 -8.29 -8.34
CA THR A 369 -16.14 -7.63 -7.78
C THR A 369 -17.35 -8.54 -7.88
N ILE A 370 -17.66 -9.09 -9.06
CA ILE A 370 -18.81 -9.97 -9.29
C ILE A 370 -18.65 -11.30 -8.53
N GLY A 371 -17.48 -11.92 -8.59
CA GLY A 371 -17.17 -13.21 -7.96
C GLY A 371 -17.30 -13.15 -6.43
N PHE A 372 -16.51 -12.28 -5.79
CA PHE A 372 -16.54 -12.11 -4.34
C PHE A 372 -17.83 -11.46 -3.86
N GLY A 373 -18.36 -10.48 -4.61
CA GLY A 373 -19.57 -9.76 -4.22
C GLY A 373 -20.82 -10.63 -4.32
N PHE A 374 -20.95 -11.50 -5.33
CA PHE A 374 -22.05 -12.46 -5.40
C PHE A 374 -21.93 -13.51 -4.28
N PHE A 375 -20.72 -13.99 -4.03
CA PHE A 375 -20.48 -14.91 -2.92
C PHE A 375 -20.82 -14.29 -1.56
N ALA A 376 -20.43 -13.03 -1.34
CA ALA A 376 -20.81 -12.25 -0.18
C ALA A 376 -22.34 -12.09 -0.06
N LEU A 377 -23.05 -11.90 -1.18
CA LEU A 377 -24.51 -11.82 -1.21
C LEU A 377 -25.19 -13.14 -0.83
N LEU A 378 -24.63 -14.29 -1.23
CA LEU A 378 -25.10 -15.62 -0.82
C LEU A 378 -24.90 -15.84 0.68
N ILE A 379 -23.71 -15.56 1.20
CA ILE A 379 -23.35 -15.77 2.62
C ILE A 379 -24.12 -14.81 3.53
N ALA A 380 -24.18 -13.52 3.19
CA ALA A 380 -24.77 -12.49 4.04
C ALA A 380 -26.26 -12.74 4.31
N ARG A 381 -26.96 -13.43 3.39
CA ARG A 381 -28.38 -13.75 3.56
C ARG A 381 -28.65 -14.74 4.69
N GLU A 382 -27.69 -15.62 4.97
CA GLU A 382 -27.80 -16.69 5.95
C GLU A 382 -27.26 -16.29 7.34
N LEU A 383 -26.58 -15.15 7.43
CA LEU A 383 -26.04 -14.63 8.70
C LEU A 383 -27.06 -13.75 9.44
N PRO A 384 -27.04 -13.74 10.79
CA PRO A 384 -27.89 -12.87 11.60
C PRO A 384 -27.49 -11.39 11.46
N GLY A 385 -28.48 -10.48 11.56
CA GLY A 385 -28.41 -9.06 11.19
C GLY A 385 -27.05 -8.37 11.30
N ARG A 386 -26.47 -8.25 12.50
CA ARG A 386 -25.18 -7.55 12.70
C ARG A 386 -23.98 -8.21 12.03
N ARG A 387 -24.06 -9.53 11.74
CA ARG A 387 -22.99 -10.27 11.06
C ARG A 387 -23.11 -10.22 9.53
N ARG A 388 -24.24 -9.72 8.98
CA ARG A 388 -24.48 -9.65 7.53
C ARG A 388 -23.53 -8.71 6.79
N VAL A 389 -22.94 -7.75 7.49
CA VAL A 389 -22.00 -6.79 6.89
C VAL A 389 -20.62 -7.39 6.62
N TRP A 390 -20.20 -8.41 7.39
CA TRP A 390 -18.86 -8.97 7.32
C TRP A 390 -18.47 -9.56 5.95
N PRO A 391 -19.33 -10.35 5.27
CA PRO A 391 -19.00 -10.86 3.94
C PRO A 391 -18.76 -9.73 2.92
N TYR A 392 -19.53 -8.64 3.01
CA TYR A 392 -19.34 -7.48 2.15
C TYR A 392 -18.07 -6.71 2.48
N LEU A 393 -17.68 -6.63 3.76
CA LEU A 393 -16.41 -6.01 4.17
C LEU A 393 -15.20 -6.81 3.66
N VAL A 394 -15.23 -8.13 3.80
CA VAL A 394 -14.15 -9.02 3.30
C VAL A 394 -14.05 -8.92 1.78
N SER A 395 -15.18 -9.01 1.07
CA SER A 395 -15.20 -8.84 -0.39
C SER A 395 -14.70 -7.47 -0.82
N GLY A 396 -15.14 -6.39 -0.16
CA GLY A 396 -14.71 -5.03 -0.46
C GLY A 396 -13.22 -4.81 -0.23
N ALA A 397 -12.67 -5.37 0.86
CA ALA A 397 -11.25 -5.31 1.16
C ALA A 397 -10.42 -6.03 0.09
N ILE A 398 -10.79 -7.26 -0.30
CA ILE A 398 -10.07 -8.04 -1.32
C ILE A 398 -10.12 -7.33 -2.68
N VAL A 399 -11.29 -6.83 -3.09
CA VAL A 399 -11.45 -6.12 -4.37
C VAL A 399 -10.65 -4.81 -4.40
N SER A 400 -10.63 -4.07 -3.29
CA SER A 400 -9.85 -2.84 -3.16
C SER A 400 -8.35 -3.12 -3.18
N LEU A 401 -7.91 -4.21 -2.55
CA LEU A 401 -6.53 -4.68 -2.56
C LEU A 401 -6.06 -5.03 -3.99
N ILE A 402 -6.88 -5.77 -4.74
CA ILE A 402 -6.62 -6.10 -6.15
C ILE A 402 -6.58 -4.83 -7.02
N GLY A 403 -7.54 -3.92 -6.82
CA GLY A 403 -7.60 -2.65 -7.54
C GLY A 403 -6.38 -1.78 -7.28
N PHE A 404 -6.01 -1.60 -6.01
CA PHE A 404 -4.82 -0.85 -5.61
C PHE A 404 -3.54 -1.44 -6.20
N ALA A 405 -3.36 -2.76 -6.10
CA ALA A 405 -2.19 -3.44 -6.66
C ALA A 405 -2.06 -3.22 -8.18
N ARG A 406 -3.19 -3.22 -8.91
CA ARG A 406 -3.21 -2.94 -10.36
C ARG A 406 -2.91 -1.48 -10.70
N LEU A 407 -3.34 -0.53 -9.87
CA LEU A 407 -2.99 0.89 -10.01
C LEU A 407 -1.50 1.13 -9.73
N TYR A 408 -0.98 0.57 -8.63
CA TYR A 408 0.44 0.66 -8.26
C TYR A 408 1.35 0.08 -9.36
N LEU A 409 0.98 -1.08 -9.92
CA LEU A 409 1.70 -1.67 -11.05
C LEU A 409 1.50 -0.92 -12.37
N ARG A 410 0.69 0.15 -12.39
CA ARG A 410 0.36 0.94 -13.59
C ARG A 410 -0.23 0.09 -14.71
N ALA A 411 -0.92 -0.98 -14.33
CA ALA A 411 -1.50 -1.94 -15.26
C ALA A 411 -2.83 -1.45 -15.86
N HIS A 412 -3.48 -0.47 -15.22
CA HIS A 412 -4.79 0.10 -15.58
C HIS A 412 -4.87 1.56 -15.07
N TRP A 413 -5.74 2.38 -15.65
CA TRP A 413 -6.08 3.72 -15.16
C TRP A 413 -6.98 3.66 -13.90
N LEU A 414 -7.10 4.76 -13.14
CA LEU A 414 -8.03 4.84 -12.01
C LEU A 414 -9.47 4.63 -12.50
N SER A 415 -9.83 5.29 -13.60
CA SER A 415 -11.13 5.17 -14.26
C SER A 415 -11.47 3.73 -14.65
N ASP A 416 -10.51 2.93 -15.13
CA ASP A 416 -10.71 1.51 -15.46
C ASP A 416 -11.08 0.68 -14.23
N VAL A 417 -10.39 0.93 -13.10
CA VAL A 417 -10.57 0.20 -11.84
C VAL A 417 -11.89 0.59 -11.18
N VAL A 418 -12.16 1.90 -11.06
CA VAL A 418 -13.41 2.43 -10.51
C VAL A 418 -14.60 2.05 -11.39
N GLY A 419 -14.47 2.14 -12.72
CA GLY A 419 -15.48 1.74 -13.68
C GLY A 419 -15.83 0.25 -13.56
N GLY A 420 -14.83 -0.61 -13.42
CA GLY A 420 -15.03 -2.05 -13.18
C GLY A 420 -15.72 -2.36 -11.85
N MET A 421 -15.35 -1.66 -10.77
CA MET A 421 -16.03 -1.80 -9.47
C MET A 421 -17.48 -1.33 -9.52
N LEU A 422 -17.74 -0.14 -10.07
CA LEU A 422 -19.09 0.42 -10.18
C LEU A 422 -20.00 -0.48 -11.02
N PHE A 423 -19.50 -0.94 -12.17
CA PHE A 423 -20.23 -1.88 -13.03
C PHE A 423 -20.52 -3.19 -12.31
N GLY A 424 -19.51 -3.79 -11.66
CA GLY A 424 -19.67 -5.02 -10.91
C GLY A 424 -20.72 -4.89 -9.80
N ILE A 425 -20.68 -3.80 -9.01
CA ILE A 425 -21.66 -3.55 -7.94
C ILE A 425 -23.06 -3.31 -8.51
N PHE A 426 -23.18 -2.52 -9.58
CA PHE A 426 -24.44 -2.30 -10.28
C PHE A 426 -25.06 -3.64 -10.72
N TRP A 427 -24.29 -4.48 -11.40
CA TRP A 427 -24.77 -5.78 -11.87
C TRP A 427 -25.14 -6.72 -10.71
N LEU A 428 -24.35 -6.73 -9.64
CA LEU A 428 -24.64 -7.50 -8.43
C LEU A 428 -25.93 -7.05 -7.73
N LEU A 429 -26.25 -5.76 -7.77
CA LEU A 429 -27.52 -5.26 -7.24
C LEU A 429 -28.69 -5.74 -8.09
N VAL A 430 -28.60 -5.71 -9.43
CA VAL A 430 -29.63 -6.23 -10.34
C VAL A 430 -29.89 -7.71 -10.05
N LEU A 431 -28.83 -8.50 -10.04
CA LEU A 431 -28.92 -9.95 -9.81
C LEU A 431 -29.35 -10.28 -8.37
N GLY A 432 -28.90 -9.47 -7.40
CA GLY A 432 -29.27 -9.57 -6.00
C GLY A 432 -30.77 -9.37 -5.77
N ILE A 433 -31.42 -8.50 -6.56
CA ILE A 433 -32.89 -8.35 -6.56
C ILE A 433 -33.54 -9.61 -7.14
N ALA A 434 -33.08 -10.06 -8.31
CA ALA A 434 -33.65 -11.23 -9.00
C ALA A 434 -33.57 -12.50 -8.14
N TYR A 435 -32.44 -12.72 -7.46
CA TYR A 435 -32.22 -13.85 -6.58
C TYR A 435 -33.07 -13.79 -5.30
N ARG A 436 -33.20 -12.61 -4.68
CA ARG A 436 -34.03 -12.43 -3.46
C ARG A 436 -35.49 -12.78 -3.69
N ARG A 437 -36.03 -12.46 -4.87
CA ARG A 437 -37.43 -12.76 -5.23
C ARG A 437 -37.74 -14.26 -5.40
N ARG A 438 -36.73 -15.11 -5.62
CA ARG A 438 -36.94 -16.54 -5.99
C ARG A 438 -36.38 -17.57 -5.00
N ALA A 439 -35.45 -17.21 -4.12
CA ALA A 439 -34.82 -18.20 -3.23
C ALA A 439 -35.60 -18.39 -1.91
N THR A 440 -35.94 -19.64 -1.60
CA THR A 440 -36.84 -20.02 -0.49
C THR A 440 -36.20 -20.89 0.61
N ARG A 441 -34.91 -21.27 0.50
CA ARG A 441 -34.30 -22.24 1.43
C ARG A 441 -32.93 -21.82 1.94
N ALA A 442 -32.76 -21.76 3.26
CA ALA A 442 -31.48 -21.56 3.94
C ALA A 442 -30.48 -22.70 3.67
N PHE A 443 -29.17 -22.46 3.74
CA PHE A 443 -28.14 -23.50 3.57
C PHE A 443 -26.94 -23.33 4.52
N TRP A 444 -26.20 -24.42 4.73
CA TRP A 444 -25.01 -24.43 5.59
C TRP A 444 -23.87 -23.63 4.99
N VAL A 445 -23.66 -22.42 5.51
CA VAL A 445 -22.70 -21.43 4.98
C VAL A 445 -21.25 -21.71 5.32
N LYS A 446 -20.97 -22.24 6.52
CA LYS A 446 -19.61 -22.50 6.99
C LYS A 446 -18.80 -23.36 5.99
N PRO A 447 -19.25 -24.56 5.57
CA PRO A 447 -18.46 -25.39 4.66
C PRO A 447 -18.21 -24.73 3.31
N VAL A 448 -19.20 -24.02 2.73
CA VAL A 448 -19.00 -23.31 1.46
C VAL A 448 -17.98 -22.19 1.59
N SER A 449 -18.01 -21.47 2.71
CA SER A 449 -17.05 -20.40 3.00
C SER A 449 -15.63 -20.95 3.15
N TRP A 450 -15.46 -22.05 3.88
CA TRP A 450 -14.16 -22.72 4.02
C TRP A 450 -13.65 -23.26 2.68
N ILE A 451 -14.51 -23.83 1.84
CA ILE A 451 -14.12 -24.30 0.50
C ILE A 451 -13.70 -23.13 -0.37
N PHE A 452 -14.53 -22.08 -0.48
CA PHE A 452 -14.24 -20.94 -1.33
C PHE A 452 -12.96 -20.21 -0.91
N TYR A 453 -12.88 -19.77 0.34
CA TYR A 453 -11.71 -19.03 0.82
C TYR A 453 -10.47 -19.93 0.97
N GLY A 454 -10.64 -21.20 1.32
CA GLY A 454 -9.55 -22.17 1.42
C GLY A 454 -8.93 -22.50 0.07
N VAL A 455 -9.75 -22.77 -0.96
CA VAL A 455 -9.28 -22.96 -2.34
C VAL A 455 -8.68 -21.68 -2.88
N PHE A 456 -9.30 -20.52 -2.63
CA PHE A 456 -8.75 -19.22 -3.05
C PHE A 456 -7.36 -18.97 -2.47
N VAL A 457 -7.17 -19.13 -1.16
CA VAL A 457 -5.88 -18.95 -0.50
C VAL A 457 -4.87 -20.00 -0.97
N GLY A 458 -5.27 -21.26 -1.10
CA GLY A 458 -4.42 -22.33 -1.62
C GLY A 458 -3.93 -22.05 -3.04
N CYS A 459 -4.82 -21.64 -3.94
CA CYS A 459 -4.47 -21.23 -5.31
C CYS A 459 -3.60 -19.97 -5.32
N ALA A 460 -3.87 -18.98 -4.47
CA ALA A 460 -3.06 -17.78 -4.35
C ALA A 460 -1.61 -18.11 -3.93
N ILE A 461 -1.45 -18.93 -2.88
CA ILE A 461 -0.12 -19.37 -2.41
C ILE A 461 0.60 -20.22 -3.46
N PHE A 462 -0.14 -21.05 -4.21
CA PHE A 462 0.45 -21.89 -5.25
C PHE A 462 0.85 -21.09 -6.50
N PHE A 463 0.04 -20.13 -6.92
CA PHE A 463 0.17 -19.44 -8.21
C PHE A 463 0.99 -18.15 -8.13
N ALA A 464 0.87 -17.38 -7.04
CA ALA A 464 1.55 -16.09 -6.92
C ALA A 464 3.09 -16.19 -7.00
N PRO A 465 3.76 -17.14 -6.31
CA PRO A 465 5.22 -17.27 -6.38
C PRO A 465 5.70 -17.77 -7.75
N ARG A 466 4.95 -18.67 -8.39
CA ARG A 466 5.35 -19.32 -9.66
C ARG A 466 5.33 -18.40 -10.88
N ASN A 467 4.50 -17.36 -10.84
CA ASN A 467 4.35 -16.39 -11.93
C ASN A 467 4.88 -15.01 -11.56
N LEU A 468 5.64 -14.91 -10.47
CA LEU A 468 6.14 -13.65 -9.96
C LEU A 468 7.09 -13.01 -10.98
N ASP A 469 8.09 -13.76 -11.44
CA ASP A 469 9.12 -13.26 -12.36
C ASP A 469 8.54 -12.87 -13.72
N THR A 470 7.67 -13.71 -14.27
CA THR A 470 7.01 -13.45 -15.56
C THR A 470 6.14 -12.20 -15.51
N LYS A 471 5.52 -11.91 -14.37
CA LYS A 471 4.71 -10.70 -14.19
C LYS A 471 5.53 -9.48 -13.84
N LEU A 472 6.59 -9.62 -13.04
CA LEU A 472 7.51 -8.52 -12.75
C LEU A 472 8.09 -7.98 -14.05
N ALA A 473 8.61 -8.87 -14.92
CA ALA A 473 9.08 -8.50 -16.25
C ALA A 473 7.99 -7.81 -17.10
N LYS A 474 6.74 -8.24 -16.98
CA LYS A 474 5.60 -7.63 -17.71
C LYS A 474 5.25 -6.23 -17.22
N PHE A 475 5.53 -5.91 -15.96
CA PHE A 475 5.19 -4.65 -15.31
C PHE A 475 6.42 -3.78 -15.03
N GLU A 476 7.59 -4.12 -15.57
CA GLU A 476 8.77 -3.27 -15.50
C GLU A 476 8.53 -1.95 -16.24
N PRO A 477 8.92 -0.80 -15.65
CA PRO A 477 8.87 0.48 -16.34
C PRO A 477 9.69 0.41 -17.64
N PRO A 478 9.18 0.95 -18.77
CA PRO A 478 9.98 1.05 -19.98
C PRO A 478 11.24 1.90 -19.69
N PRO A 479 12.37 1.59 -20.33
CA PRO A 479 13.56 2.42 -20.22
C PRO A 479 13.24 3.84 -20.69
N SER A 480 13.82 4.82 -20.00
CA SER A 480 13.72 6.24 -20.38
C SER A 480 14.18 6.46 -21.81
N LEU A 481 13.59 7.43 -22.51
CA LEU A 481 14.04 7.86 -23.84
C LEU A 481 15.55 8.14 -23.79
N LEU A 482 16.30 7.41 -24.61
CA LEU A 482 17.75 7.49 -24.64
C LEU A 482 18.16 8.74 -25.41
N MET A 483 18.89 9.64 -24.75
CA MET A 483 19.57 10.75 -25.40
C MET A 483 20.83 10.22 -26.10
N GLU A 484 21.00 10.56 -27.38
CA GLU A 484 22.22 10.22 -28.10
C GLU A 484 23.26 11.33 -27.87
N LEU A 485 24.41 10.97 -27.30
CA LEU A 485 25.50 11.90 -26.99
C LEU A 485 26.78 11.47 -27.75
N PRO A 486 27.51 12.37 -28.41
CA PRO A 486 28.81 12.03 -28.98
C PRO A 486 29.82 11.70 -27.86
N ALA A 487 30.57 10.60 -28.01
CA ALA A 487 31.54 10.15 -26.99
C ALA A 487 32.59 11.23 -26.64
N ASN A 488 33.10 11.96 -27.64
CA ASN A 488 34.08 13.02 -27.45
C ASN A 488 33.50 14.21 -26.68
N GLU A 489 32.29 14.66 -27.03
CA GLU A 489 31.63 15.78 -26.38
C GLU A 489 31.20 15.46 -24.94
N TRP A 490 30.84 14.19 -24.67
CA TRP A 490 30.62 13.69 -23.31
C TRP A 490 31.89 13.83 -22.45
N TRP A 491 33.05 13.38 -22.94
CA TRP A 491 34.32 13.44 -22.22
C TRP A 491 34.79 14.88 -21.97
N GLU A 492 34.52 15.81 -22.89
CA GLU A 492 34.92 17.22 -22.78
C GLU A 492 34.01 18.05 -21.88
N GLY A 493 32.71 17.75 -21.80
CA GLY A 493 31.83 18.53 -20.94
C GLY A 493 30.34 18.21 -20.88
N GLN A 494 29.81 17.39 -21.79
CA GLN A 494 28.39 17.03 -21.79
C GLN A 494 28.01 16.02 -20.71
N TRP A 495 28.99 15.40 -20.03
CA TRP A 495 28.77 14.66 -18.77
C TRP A 495 27.99 15.47 -17.72
N ARG A 496 28.00 16.81 -17.82
CA ARG A 496 27.27 17.73 -16.94
C ARG A 496 25.75 17.74 -17.16
N LEU A 497 25.26 17.34 -18.34
CA LEU A 497 23.83 17.26 -18.67
C LEU A 497 23.12 16.15 -17.90
N LEU A 498 23.87 15.12 -17.48
CA LEU A 498 23.35 14.03 -16.67
C LEU A 498 23.05 14.47 -15.23
N PRO A 499 22.05 13.84 -14.58
CA PRO A 499 21.61 14.20 -13.25
C PRO A 499 22.77 14.21 -12.23
N ALA A 500 22.76 15.22 -11.37
CA ALA A 500 23.81 15.42 -10.35
C ALA A 500 23.51 14.71 -9.03
N ARG A 501 22.23 14.44 -8.76
CA ARG A 501 21.74 13.81 -7.55
C ARG A 501 20.58 12.90 -7.89
N ARG A 502 20.33 11.92 -7.02
CA ARG A 502 19.14 11.08 -7.08
C ARG A 502 17.88 11.91 -6.82
N ASN A 503 16.79 11.56 -7.50
CA ASN A 503 15.49 12.18 -7.35
C ASN A 503 14.74 11.51 -6.17
N GLU A 504 14.73 12.16 -5.01
CA GLU A 504 14.08 11.65 -3.79
C GLU A 504 13.27 12.75 -3.08
N PHE A 505 12.16 12.35 -2.43
CA PHE A 505 11.23 13.25 -1.75
C PHE A 505 11.87 14.06 -0.61
N ASP A 506 12.91 13.50 0.02
CA ASP A 506 13.65 14.10 1.12
C ASP A 506 15.03 14.60 0.66
N ASP A 507 15.40 15.83 1.02
CA ASP A 507 16.70 16.43 0.67
C ASP A 507 17.87 15.64 1.27
N ASP A 508 17.68 15.03 2.44
CA ASP A 508 18.69 14.21 3.12
C ASP A 508 18.96 12.87 2.40
N GLN A 509 18.08 12.47 1.48
CA GLN A 509 18.18 11.21 0.72
C GLN A 509 18.63 11.40 -0.74
N ARG A 510 18.88 12.65 -1.17
CA ARG A 510 19.36 12.95 -2.53
C ARG A 510 20.87 12.75 -2.63
N TRP A 511 21.28 11.50 -2.71
CA TRP A 511 22.69 11.12 -2.85
C TRP A 511 23.34 11.75 -4.08
N PRO A 512 24.61 12.17 -3.99
CA PRO A 512 25.34 12.63 -5.16
C PRO A 512 25.58 11.47 -6.13
N LEU A 513 25.39 11.75 -7.42
CA LEU A 513 25.81 10.89 -8.50
C LEU A 513 27.24 11.30 -8.90
N ASP A 514 28.21 10.66 -8.26
CA ASP A 514 29.64 10.98 -8.30
C ASP A 514 30.44 10.05 -9.23
N VAL A 515 29.81 9.07 -9.88
CA VAL A 515 30.45 8.19 -10.87
C VAL A 515 29.71 8.27 -12.20
N GLN A 516 30.46 8.36 -13.31
CA GLN A 516 29.94 8.08 -14.65
C GLN A 516 30.88 7.13 -15.38
N LEU A 517 30.32 6.14 -16.06
CA LEU A 517 31.06 5.08 -16.71
C LEU A 517 30.57 4.91 -18.15
N ALA A 518 31.50 4.99 -19.10
CA ALA A 518 31.26 4.62 -20.49
C ALA A 518 31.75 3.19 -20.77
N GLY A 519 30.88 2.36 -21.35
CA GLY A 519 31.21 1.02 -21.83
C GLY A 519 30.74 -0.15 -20.96
N PRO A 520 31.22 -1.38 -21.24
CA PRO A 520 30.75 -2.60 -20.59
C PRO A 520 31.13 -2.69 -19.11
N LEU A 521 30.16 -3.03 -18.25
CA LEU A 521 30.36 -3.18 -16.80
C LEU A 521 31.34 -4.30 -16.42
N ALA A 522 31.50 -5.32 -17.27
CA ALA A 522 32.30 -6.51 -16.97
C ALA A 522 33.78 -6.20 -16.69
N LEU A 523 34.37 -5.25 -17.42
CA LEU A 523 35.77 -4.85 -17.22
C LEU A 523 35.97 -4.16 -15.86
N LEU A 524 35.03 -3.27 -15.50
CA LEU A 524 35.04 -2.60 -14.20
C LEU A 524 34.87 -3.61 -13.07
N GLN A 525 33.89 -4.52 -13.20
CA GLN A 525 33.61 -5.55 -12.22
C GLN A 525 34.85 -6.42 -11.94
N GLN A 526 35.51 -6.92 -12.99
CA GLN A 526 36.70 -7.76 -12.85
C GLN A 526 37.85 -7.04 -12.13
N GLN A 527 38.07 -5.76 -12.41
CA GLN A 527 39.12 -4.96 -11.77
C GLN A 527 38.82 -4.68 -10.29
N LEU A 528 37.56 -4.40 -9.97
CA LEU A 528 37.14 -4.16 -8.59
C LEU A 528 37.16 -5.44 -7.75
N GLU A 529 36.74 -6.57 -8.33
CA GLU A 529 36.79 -7.89 -7.68
C GLU A 529 38.22 -8.29 -7.31
N ALA A 530 39.19 -8.05 -8.20
CA ALA A 530 40.60 -8.29 -7.94
C ALA A 530 41.15 -7.49 -6.73
N ARG A 531 40.47 -6.42 -6.31
CA ARG A 531 40.85 -5.54 -5.20
C ARG A 531 39.92 -5.65 -3.98
N GLY A 532 39.20 -6.76 -3.87
CA GLY A 532 38.42 -7.10 -2.68
C GLY A 532 37.01 -6.50 -2.62
N TRP A 533 36.52 -5.92 -3.72
CA TRP A 533 35.10 -5.65 -3.88
C TRP A 533 34.36 -6.95 -4.22
N ARG A 534 33.12 -7.10 -3.78
CA ARG A 534 32.27 -8.25 -4.10
C ARG A 534 30.97 -7.77 -4.70
N VAL A 535 30.48 -8.45 -5.73
CA VAL A 535 29.14 -8.19 -6.26
C VAL A 535 28.12 -8.73 -5.28
N GLN A 536 27.16 -7.89 -4.89
CA GLN A 536 26.00 -8.33 -4.14
C GLN A 536 24.81 -8.42 -5.11
N PRO A 537 24.15 -9.59 -5.23
CA PRO A 537 22.90 -9.67 -5.98
C PRO A 537 21.85 -8.75 -5.35
N GLN A 538 20.89 -8.30 -6.16
CA GLN A 538 19.80 -7.47 -5.66
C GLN A 538 19.03 -8.21 -4.56
N ALA A 539 18.87 -7.57 -3.40
CA ALA A 539 18.13 -8.15 -2.30
C ALA A 539 16.63 -8.12 -2.61
N GLY A 540 16.01 -9.30 -2.72
CA GLY A 540 14.58 -9.46 -2.83
C GLY A 540 13.86 -9.33 -1.48
N TRP A 541 12.55 -9.55 -1.49
CA TRP A 541 11.72 -9.47 -0.29
C TRP A 541 12.09 -10.54 0.77
N GLU A 542 12.55 -11.72 0.34
CA GLU A 542 13.01 -12.79 1.24
C GLU A 542 14.29 -12.36 1.96
N GLN A 543 15.24 -11.78 1.22
CA GLN A 543 16.48 -11.24 1.78
C GLN A 543 16.21 -10.06 2.72
N ALA A 544 15.19 -9.25 2.43
CA ALA A 544 14.75 -8.19 3.34
C ALA A 544 14.21 -8.73 4.69
N LEU A 545 13.75 -9.98 4.78
CA LEU A 545 13.36 -10.57 6.07
C LEU A 545 14.56 -10.80 6.99
N HIS A 546 15.78 -10.96 6.45
CA HIS A 546 17.00 -11.05 7.27
C HIS A 546 17.33 -9.75 8.02
N LEU A 547 16.70 -8.62 7.66
CA LEU A 547 16.78 -7.39 8.46
C LEU A 547 16.22 -7.58 9.87
N LEU A 548 15.29 -8.51 10.03
CA LEU A 548 14.62 -8.86 11.30
C LEU A 548 15.36 -9.96 12.07
N ASP A 549 16.47 -10.48 11.54
CA ASP A 549 17.25 -11.52 12.20
C ASP A 549 18.08 -10.92 13.35
N VAL A 550 17.62 -11.19 14.57
CA VAL A 550 18.23 -10.72 15.83
C VAL A 550 19.61 -11.36 16.06
N SER A 551 19.86 -12.53 15.47
CA SER A 551 21.04 -13.38 15.69
C SER A 551 22.16 -13.19 14.65
N GLY A 552 21.84 -12.61 13.49
CA GLY A 552 22.79 -12.46 12.37
C GLY A 552 23.93 -11.47 12.65
N ARG A 553 25.10 -11.71 12.04
CA ARG A 553 26.20 -10.73 12.03
C ARG A 553 25.83 -9.57 11.09
N PRO A 554 26.38 -8.36 11.28
CA PRO A 554 26.15 -7.24 10.35
C PRO A 554 26.43 -7.61 8.89
N ASP A 555 27.44 -8.45 8.65
CA ASP A 555 27.86 -8.90 7.31
C ASP A 555 26.85 -9.82 6.63
N ASP A 556 25.94 -10.45 7.39
CA ASP A 556 24.87 -11.31 6.86
C ASP A 556 23.64 -10.49 6.43
N VAL A 557 23.58 -9.21 6.82
CA VAL A 557 22.46 -8.33 6.50
C VAL A 557 22.66 -7.72 5.11
N PRO A 558 21.79 -8.03 4.13
CA PRO A 558 21.96 -7.57 2.77
C PRO A 558 21.74 -6.06 2.66
N ILE A 559 22.53 -5.40 1.80
CA ILE A 559 22.30 -4.00 1.45
C ILE A 559 21.09 -3.94 0.52
N LEU A 560 20.10 -3.12 0.90
CA LEU A 560 18.84 -3.02 0.17
C LEU A 560 19.02 -2.28 -1.17
N PRO A 561 18.26 -2.67 -2.21
CA PRO A 561 18.35 -2.05 -3.52
C PRO A 561 17.84 -0.62 -3.49
N ALA A 562 18.48 0.27 -4.24
CA ALA A 562 17.97 1.61 -4.49
C ALA A 562 17.64 1.81 -5.98
N THR A 563 16.69 2.70 -6.25
CA THR A 563 16.27 3.05 -7.60
C THR A 563 16.75 4.45 -7.97
N LEU A 564 17.18 4.62 -9.22
CA LEU A 564 17.36 5.94 -9.83
C LEU A 564 16.17 6.16 -10.77
N ASP A 565 15.32 7.12 -10.41
CA ASP A 565 13.99 7.32 -10.98
C ASP A 565 13.11 6.05 -10.85
N THR A 566 13.18 5.17 -11.84
CA THR A 566 12.39 3.93 -11.96
C THR A 566 13.24 2.71 -12.27
N GLN A 567 14.55 2.89 -12.49
CA GLN A 567 15.49 1.84 -12.85
C GLN A 567 16.17 1.30 -11.59
N VAL A 568 16.25 -0.02 -11.49
CA VAL A 568 17.00 -0.70 -10.43
C VAL A 568 18.49 -0.66 -10.77
N GLU A 569 19.34 -0.79 -9.75
CA GLU A 569 20.80 -0.86 -9.92
C GLU A 569 21.20 -2.01 -10.83
N ALA A 570 21.96 -1.72 -11.88
CA ALA A 570 22.54 -2.74 -12.76
C ALA A 570 23.73 -3.43 -12.11
N LEU A 571 24.47 -2.72 -11.25
CA LEU A 571 25.59 -3.26 -10.51
C LEU A 571 25.66 -2.68 -9.10
N LEU A 572 25.73 -3.56 -8.10
CA LEU A 572 25.97 -3.25 -6.70
C LEU A 572 27.24 -3.98 -6.24
N MET A 573 28.29 -3.22 -5.93
CA MET A 573 29.54 -3.77 -5.40
C MET A 573 29.79 -3.28 -3.99
N VAL A 574 30.25 -4.20 -3.13
CA VAL A 574 30.44 -3.97 -1.69
C VAL A 574 31.86 -4.35 -1.30
N ARG A 575 32.53 -3.48 -0.55
CA ARG A 575 33.85 -3.73 0.04
C ARG A 575 33.77 -3.53 1.54
N HIS A 576 34.12 -4.57 2.29
CA HIS A 576 34.14 -4.51 3.75
C HIS A 576 35.42 -3.84 4.24
N VAL A 577 35.27 -2.86 5.14
CA VAL A 577 36.39 -2.03 5.61
C VAL A 577 36.65 -2.27 7.09
N ALA A 578 35.59 -2.23 7.89
CA ALA A 578 35.62 -2.44 9.33
C ALA A 578 34.27 -3.02 9.80
N PRO A 579 34.19 -3.60 11.01
CA PRO A 579 32.93 -4.08 11.55
C PRO A 579 31.87 -2.97 11.53
N GLY A 580 30.77 -3.22 10.83
CA GLY A 580 29.68 -2.26 10.67
C GLY A 580 29.98 -1.06 9.75
N HIS A 581 31.06 -1.09 8.96
CA HIS A 581 31.34 -0.09 7.92
C HIS A 581 31.72 -0.75 6.59
N VAL A 582 30.97 -0.43 5.54
CA VAL A 582 31.17 -0.97 4.19
C VAL A 582 31.20 0.15 3.16
N HIS A 583 32.08 0.05 2.18
CA HIS A 583 32.05 0.89 0.99
C HIS A 583 31.20 0.22 -0.08
N VAL A 584 30.37 1.02 -0.74
CA VAL A 584 29.38 0.55 -1.70
C VAL A 584 29.47 1.39 -2.97
N LEU A 585 29.47 0.72 -4.12
CA LEU A 585 29.34 1.32 -5.44
C LEU A 585 28.02 0.85 -6.04
N ARG A 586 27.17 1.80 -6.40
CA ARG A 586 25.90 1.57 -7.09
C ARG A 586 25.99 2.18 -8.50
N LEU A 587 25.62 1.41 -9.53
CA LEU A 587 25.56 1.87 -10.91
C LEU A 587 24.16 1.64 -11.49
N TRP A 588 23.64 2.66 -12.16
CA TRP A 588 22.37 2.67 -12.87
C TRP A 588 22.58 2.97 -14.35
N PRO A 589 21.73 2.44 -15.26
CA PRO A 589 21.76 2.83 -16.66
C PRO A 589 21.44 4.32 -16.80
N ALA A 590 22.25 5.05 -17.56
CA ALA A 590 21.96 6.44 -17.90
C ALA A 590 20.85 6.49 -18.95
N ALA A 591 20.06 7.57 -18.95
CA ALA A 591 19.13 7.90 -20.02
C ALA A 591 19.86 8.42 -21.29
N ALA A 592 21.05 7.88 -21.59
CA ALA A 592 21.84 8.27 -22.74
C ALA A 592 22.70 7.12 -23.27
N ARG A 593 23.00 7.15 -24.58
CA ARG A 593 23.96 6.26 -25.24
C ARG A 593 25.01 7.07 -25.98
N LEU A 594 26.23 6.57 -26.00
CA LEU A 594 27.34 7.24 -26.67
C LEU A 594 27.45 6.80 -28.14
N GLN A 595 27.49 7.77 -29.06
CA GLN A 595 27.79 7.54 -30.47
C GLN A 595 29.31 7.60 -30.74
N PRO A 596 29.83 6.88 -31.76
CA PRO A 596 29.11 6.19 -32.84
C PRO A 596 28.65 4.74 -32.54
N ASP A 597 29.28 4.03 -31.60
CA ASP A 597 29.04 2.59 -31.35
C ASP A 597 27.82 2.28 -30.45
N ALA A 598 26.92 3.24 -30.23
CA ALA A 598 25.77 3.15 -29.33
C ALA A 598 26.12 2.56 -27.93
N GLN A 599 27.27 2.94 -27.39
CA GLN A 599 27.80 2.36 -26.16
C GLN A 599 26.93 2.73 -24.95
N PRO A 600 26.76 1.80 -23.98
CA PRO A 600 25.99 2.08 -22.78
C PRO A 600 26.76 3.06 -21.88
N LEU A 601 26.02 4.04 -21.37
CA LEU A 601 26.49 4.98 -20.36
C LEU A 601 25.83 4.65 -19.03
N TRP A 602 26.59 4.69 -17.96
CA TRP A 602 26.13 4.42 -16.60
C TRP A 602 26.40 5.61 -15.69
N VAL A 603 25.50 5.84 -14.74
CA VAL A 603 25.66 6.85 -13.69
C VAL A 603 25.59 6.15 -12.35
N GLY A 604 26.41 6.58 -11.38
CA GLY A 604 26.57 5.88 -10.13
C GLY A 604 26.83 6.76 -8.92
N SER A 605 26.78 6.12 -7.76
CA SER A 605 27.05 6.73 -6.46
C SER A 605 28.02 5.85 -5.66
N THR A 606 29.05 6.45 -5.07
CA THR A 606 29.89 5.79 -4.06
C THR A 606 29.49 6.21 -2.66
N GLN A 607 29.38 5.24 -1.75
CA GLN A 607 28.87 5.47 -0.40
C GLN A 607 29.60 4.63 0.63
N THR A 608 29.82 5.19 1.81
CA THR A 608 30.17 4.44 3.01
C THR A 608 28.91 4.24 3.83
N LEU A 609 28.51 2.98 3.99
CA LEU A 609 27.38 2.60 4.81
C LEU A 609 27.86 2.18 6.21
N ARG A 610 27.17 2.65 7.24
CA ARG A 610 27.33 2.24 8.62
C ARG A 610 26.15 1.36 9.04
N TYR A 611 26.43 0.20 9.63
CA TYR A 611 25.41 -0.65 10.21
C TYR A 611 24.92 -0.06 11.54
N SER A 612 23.60 0.07 11.70
CA SER A 612 22.98 0.39 12.98
C SER A 612 21.80 -0.52 13.25
N ARG A 613 21.66 -0.98 14.50
CA ARG A 613 20.60 -1.88 14.95
C ARG A 613 19.68 -1.13 15.90
N HIS A 614 18.41 -1.01 15.54
CA HIS A 614 17.39 -0.35 16.35
C HIS A 614 16.60 -1.38 17.16
N PHE A 615 16.39 -1.11 18.45
CA PHE A 615 15.68 -1.99 19.41
C PHE A 615 16.14 -3.45 19.43
N SER A 616 17.38 -3.75 19.03
CA SER A 616 17.89 -5.11 18.81
C SER A 616 17.11 -5.97 17.80
N LEU A 617 16.10 -5.41 17.12
CA LEU A 617 15.16 -6.14 16.27
C LEU A 617 15.38 -5.90 14.77
N ILE A 618 15.85 -4.71 14.38
CA ILE A 618 16.00 -4.33 12.97
C ILE A 618 17.43 -3.83 12.72
N GLY A 619 18.19 -4.56 11.91
CA GLY A 619 19.54 -4.18 11.47
C GLY A 619 19.52 -3.58 10.06
N LEU A 620 20.04 -2.36 9.89
CA LEU A 620 20.04 -1.65 8.61
C LEU A 620 21.37 -0.93 8.35
N TRP A 621 21.66 -0.73 7.07
CA TRP A 621 22.85 0.00 6.58
C TRP A 621 22.49 1.45 6.24
N TYR A 622 23.25 2.41 6.78
CA TYR A 622 23.00 3.85 6.65
C TYR A 622 24.13 4.57 5.92
N PRO A 623 23.87 5.35 4.85
CA PRO A 623 24.91 6.15 4.22
C PRO A 623 25.40 7.27 5.15
N LEU A 624 26.73 7.44 5.23
CA LEU A 624 27.35 8.55 5.95
C LEU A 624 27.25 9.85 5.13
N ARG A 625 27.08 10.99 5.81
CA ARG A 625 27.01 12.32 5.16
C ARG A 625 28.43 12.86 4.90
N GLY A 626 28.67 13.47 3.74
CA GLY A 626 29.89 14.24 3.44
C GLY A 626 30.74 13.72 2.27
N VAL A 627 31.98 14.19 2.16
CA VAL A 627 32.95 13.71 1.14
C VAL A 627 33.35 12.28 1.49
N ASP A 628 32.83 11.34 0.70
CA ASP A 628 32.84 9.93 1.05
C ASP A 628 34.22 9.28 0.81
N PRO A 629 34.82 8.60 1.82
CA PRO A 629 36.02 7.79 1.60
C PRO A 629 35.83 6.68 0.57
N ALA A 630 34.60 6.25 0.28
CA ALA A 630 34.29 5.28 -0.75
C ALA A 630 34.74 5.73 -2.15
N LEU A 631 34.64 7.02 -2.48
CA LEU A 631 35.08 7.53 -3.79
C LEU A 631 36.60 7.41 -3.97
N ARG A 632 37.36 7.64 -2.89
CA ARG A 632 38.81 7.44 -2.87
C ARG A 632 39.16 5.96 -3.02
N ALA A 633 38.46 5.10 -2.28
CA ALA A 633 38.63 3.65 -2.36
C ALA A 633 38.31 3.10 -3.76
N LEU A 634 37.32 3.68 -4.46
CA LEU A 634 37.02 3.36 -5.85
C LEU A 634 38.17 3.79 -6.76
N ARG A 635 38.62 5.04 -6.67
CA ARG A 635 39.73 5.57 -7.48
C ARG A 635 40.98 4.71 -7.38
N ASP A 636 41.39 4.38 -6.15
CA ASP A 636 42.56 3.55 -5.91
C ASP A 636 42.36 2.12 -6.47
N ALA A 637 41.10 1.69 -6.60
CA ALA A 637 40.73 0.40 -7.16
C ALA A 637 40.53 0.38 -8.69
N LEU A 638 40.58 1.52 -9.40
CA LEU A 638 40.48 1.57 -10.87
C LEU A 638 41.80 1.22 -11.57
N GLY A 639 42.94 1.48 -10.92
CA GLY A 639 44.27 1.13 -11.47
C GLY A 639 44.55 1.77 -12.85
N PRO A 640 44.88 0.98 -13.89
CA PRO A 640 45.27 1.50 -15.21
C PRO A 640 44.09 1.92 -16.09
N LEU A 641 42.85 1.82 -15.62
CA LEU A 641 41.69 2.24 -16.40
C LEU A 641 41.71 3.77 -16.64
N PRO A 642 41.41 4.25 -17.86
CA PRO A 642 41.28 5.67 -18.14
C PRO A 642 40.20 6.30 -17.26
N HIS A 643 40.61 7.22 -16.38
CA HIS A 643 39.69 7.93 -15.50
C HIS A 643 40.10 9.39 -15.31
N ARG A 644 39.11 10.26 -15.11
CA ARG A 644 39.28 11.70 -14.87
C ARG A 644 38.42 12.13 -13.70
N MET A 645 38.98 12.93 -12.78
CA MET A 645 38.21 13.57 -11.71
C MET A 645 37.90 15.01 -12.08
N GLU A 646 36.63 15.37 -11.97
CA GLU A 646 36.12 16.73 -12.20
C GLU A 646 35.27 17.18 -11.01
N GLN A 647 35.05 18.49 -10.88
CA GLN A 647 34.14 19.04 -9.88
C GLN A 647 32.93 19.71 -10.53
N ARG A 648 31.73 19.44 -10.03
CA ARG A 648 30.54 20.19 -10.50
C ARG A 648 30.56 21.61 -9.94
N ARG A 649 30.56 22.62 -10.82
CA ARG A 649 30.65 24.05 -10.47
C ARG A 649 29.65 24.52 -9.40
N ARG A 650 28.43 23.97 -9.38
CA ARG A 650 27.36 24.39 -8.43
C ARG A 650 27.36 23.66 -7.09
N SER A 651 27.79 22.40 -7.05
CA SER A 651 27.68 21.58 -5.84
C SER A 651 29.02 21.27 -5.17
N GLN A 652 30.15 21.57 -5.83
CA GLN A 652 31.52 21.24 -5.37
C GLN A 652 31.74 19.75 -5.07
N VAL A 653 30.81 18.88 -5.51
CA VAL A 653 30.93 17.43 -5.35
C VAL A 653 31.88 16.90 -6.42
N PRO A 654 32.90 16.09 -6.05
CA PRO A 654 33.79 15.43 -7.01
C PRO A 654 33.03 14.37 -7.81
N VAL A 655 33.28 14.30 -9.11
CA VAL A 655 32.73 13.28 -10.01
C VAL A 655 33.89 12.58 -10.71
N ILE A 656 33.88 11.25 -10.73
CA ILE A 656 34.83 10.43 -11.48
C ILE A 656 34.20 9.96 -12.80
N LEU A 657 34.86 10.29 -13.91
CA LEU A 657 34.54 9.82 -15.25
C LEU A 657 35.45 8.63 -15.56
N ILE A 658 34.87 7.51 -15.99
CA ILE A 658 35.61 6.28 -16.28
C ILE A 658 35.27 5.86 -17.70
N ASP A 659 36.29 5.55 -18.49
CA ASP A 659 36.12 4.96 -19.82
C ASP A 659 36.69 3.53 -19.83
N THR A 660 35.83 2.55 -20.09
CA THR A 660 36.22 1.13 -20.20
C THR A 660 36.42 0.68 -21.64
N THR A 661 36.13 1.54 -22.62
CA THR A 661 36.09 1.20 -24.05
C THR A 661 37.49 1.19 -24.66
N SER A 662 38.34 2.11 -24.23
CA SER A 662 39.76 2.17 -24.62
C SER A 662 40.61 1.07 -23.99
N GLY A 663 40.13 0.40 -22.92
CA GLY A 663 40.77 -0.79 -22.34
C GLY A 663 40.65 -2.07 -23.19
N SER A 664 39.63 -2.17 -24.05
CA SER A 664 39.52 -3.28 -25.03
C SER A 664 40.55 -3.19 -26.15
N ALA A 665 41.00 -1.99 -26.51
CA ALA A 665 42.00 -1.78 -27.56
C ALA A 665 43.39 -2.32 -27.14
N VAL A 666 43.77 -2.13 -25.87
CA VAL A 666 45.08 -2.54 -25.34
C VAL A 666 45.24 -4.08 -25.26
N ARG A 667 44.14 -4.84 -25.26
CA ARG A 667 44.18 -6.31 -25.26
C ARG A 667 44.13 -6.93 -26.66
N GLY A 668 43.75 -6.16 -27.69
CA GLY A 668 43.76 -6.57 -29.10
C GLY A 668 45.17 -6.55 -29.70
N GLU A 669 46.00 -5.56 -29.37
CA GLU A 669 47.33 -5.41 -29.97
C GLU A 669 48.37 -6.44 -29.48
N ARG A 670 48.10 -7.17 -28.38
CA ARG A 670 49.03 -8.18 -27.84
C ARG A 670 48.89 -9.57 -28.45
N LYS A 671 47.97 -9.79 -29.40
CA LYS A 671 47.76 -11.09 -30.06
C LYS A 671 48.23 -11.20 -31.50
N ASP A 672 48.67 -10.11 -32.15
CA ASP A 672 49.00 -10.12 -33.58
C ASP A 672 50.50 -10.22 -33.90
N HIS A 673 51.35 -10.61 -32.94
CA HIS A 673 52.77 -10.91 -33.18
C HIS A 673 53.12 -12.36 -32.83
N ALA A 674 52.50 -13.30 -33.55
CA ALA A 674 53.02 -14.64 -33.71
C ALA A 674 52.49 -15.23 -35.04
N ALA A 675 53.13 -14.87 -36.15
CA ALA A 675 52.92 -15.53 -37.42
C ALA A 675 53.65 -16.89 -37.43
N PRO A 676 53.00 -17.99 -37.83
CA PRO A 676 53.70 -19.13 -38.42
C PRO A 676 53.75 -18.95 -39.94
N GLN A 677 54.96 -19.03 -40.49
CA GLN A 677 55.19 -19.21 -41.91
C GLN A 677 54.64 -20.59 -42.32
N THR A 678 53.83 -20.64 -43.38
CA THR A 678 53.53 -21.89 -44.08
C THR A 678 53.61 -21.67 -45.57
N GLU A 679 54.40 -22.54 -46.19
CA GLU A 679 54.78 -22.59 -47.59
C GLU A 679 53.60 -22.85 -48.55
N THR A 680 53.76 -22.21 -49.70
CA THR A 680 53.27 -22.52 -51.05
C THR A 680 53.01 -24.01 -51.35
N ALA A 681 51.82 -24.33 -51.88
CA ALA A 681 51.64 -25.36 -52.90
C ALA A 681 50.39 -25.08 -53.75
N ALA A 682 50.54 -25.31 -55.04
CA ALA A 682 49.77 -24.79 -56.15
C ALA A 682 48.60 -25.71 -56.61
N SER A 683 47.91 -25.21 -57.64
CA SER A 683 46.98 -25.92 -58.56
C SER A 683 45.55 -26.05 -58.04
N GLY A 684 44.48 -25.69 -58.75
CA GLY A 684 44.28 -25.42 -60.17
C GLY A 684 42.87 -25.92 -60.55
N ALA A 685 42.26 -25.26 -61.53
CA ALA A 685 41.06 -25.67 -62.29
C ALA A 685 39.64 -25.47 -61.67
N ALA A 686 39.02 -24.38 -62.14
CA ALA A 686 37.70 -24.30 -62.79
C ALA A 686 36.68 -25.46 -62.66
N ALA A 687 35.42 -25.13 -62.33
CA ALA A 687 34.27 -25.12 -63.25
C ALA A 687 32.90 -25.16 -62.52
N SER A 688 32.04 -24.19 -62.86
CA SER A 688 30.57 -24.24 -63.07
C SER A 688 29.67 -25.23 -62.31
N GLY A 689 28.58 -24.70 -61.74
CA GLY A 689 27.33 -25.47 -61.57
C GLY A 689 26.36 -24.99 -60.46
N GLN A 690 25.48 -24.04 -60.76
CA GLN A 690 24.10 -24.02 -60.22
C GLN A 690 23.20 -24.88 -61.15
N PRO A 691 21.91 -25.21 -60.87
CA PRO A 691 21.02 -25.00 -59.69
C PRO A 691 20.15 -26.23 -59.31
N HIS A 692 19.31 -26.11 -58.26
CA HIS A 692 17.94 -26.66 -58.02
C HIS A 692 17.72 -26.98 -56.53
N GLN A 693 16.82 -26.31 -55.80
CA GLN A 693 15.34 -26.46 -55.70
C GLN A 693 14.84 -27.71 -54.94
N SER A 694 13.91 -27.43 -54.01
CA SER A 694 13.03 -28.33 -53.23
C SER A 694 13.75 -29.16 -52.15
N ARG A 695 13.31 -29.21 -50.89
CA ARG A 695 11.96 -29.08 -50.30
C ARG A 695 12.01 -28.38 -48.94
#